data_AF-A0A962TEX4-F1
#
_entry.id   AF-A0A962TEX4-F1
#
_cell.length_a   1.000
_cell.length_b   1.000
_cell.length_c   1.000
_cell.angle_alpha   90.00
_cell.angle_beta   90.00
_cell.angle_gamma   90.00
#
_symmetry.space_group_name_H-M   'P 1'
#
loop_
_entity.id
_entity.type
_entity.pdbx_description
1 polymer ?
#
loop_
_entity_poly.entity_id
_entity_poly.type
_entity_poly.pdbx_seq_one_letter_code
_entity_poly.pdbx_strand_id
1 'polypeptide(L)'
;MICRSVLIILLLNLLGLLSAWPTHADPTLPADPADPAKVTEEQSARRQILLQDQQITKSTRLDLESRIAELPRQLEALQPNEVNESIVEQAQVDVKSARLRLESITSDLDNADLRIKELRKNISELEAREQLLKNPAKDMAEGVADRAAQLEHTHQLLSQQHTELDLETLSLTNLQNQVEVANLRLDLAQQWQKGVEQVFLQHQEQSRQEAQTKLISRLQNDLNALYERAAVLKKYLSQRQEGALPIEIWQRQTTELQTVEEQINLLNLDRHLAETATALAQMNDLLQNPTAQVDDLTQGIEETNKITQDLSRSLELLQQQNTVYQQQLQIIERRGASGTSDRHLHDEELKLVDRLLTELDQRIGQIQNQLAQAHSIAAQLNSYHDKQLRKDLLTRQPYPETAEAWRQLAQELATTPRVLGYQVRLSVETTLKNLLNTTTFRRLGLAALEGGLLWLLWMARSRLRRAMRDFATPEAGSSFVWQWIGNILVLLWANLPGIGFATALMVLLWVVEVPQPGLGILMTLALLWLGIKLPTTLAWLFLVSPRLPEDRRDPALYRQLFWTLICGSLITTLVVLAYLSDLPDSVANTLDYLHMLYGLLVVAPVLRIRRLVIDRLSADYGERFWFVALRYSSLLVPLSLLSAATLGLLGYLQLAWLVAGYLSIFIAVLIGWIVVRSLLKDAVVALKNFAVTHSGYGLLWTQDVITPLHRIANLLLFIGAWVALFRAYGWTAESAVIVSIGSFLGRPLFTLGAAEITIWRIFVTITTLAIVIWLGQWSRAISYRWILSSLSDLGVRHSLSVFTQYTVVLIGVLIILRIVGIDLTTLAVFAGAVGVGIGLGMQNLANNFVSGLLLLIERPLSSGDIVQVGDHLGEVTSIGMRS
;
A
#
# COMPACT_ATOMS: atom_id res chain seq x y z
N MET A 1 39.55 -23.56 -19.73
CA MET A 1 40.21 -23.58 -21.06
C MET A 1 39.27 -24.06 -22.18
N ILE A 2 38.33 -24.96 -21.92
CA ILE A 2 37.38 -25.45 -22.94
C ILE A 2 36.27 -24.42 -23.27
N CYS A 3 35.80 -23.59 -22.32
CA CYS A 3 34.79 -22.54 -22.60
C CYS A 3 35.31 -21.34 -23.40
N ARG A 4 36.53 -20.85 -23.13
CA ARG A 4 37.15 -19.74 -23.90
C ARG A 4 37.31 -20.09 -25.39
N SER A 5 37.58 -21.35 -25.69
CA SER A 5 37.66 -21.84 -27.07
C SER A 5 36.30 -21.86 -27.75
N VAL A 6 35.23 -22.23 -27.03
CA VAL A 6 33.85 -22.22 -27.56
C VAL A 6 33.37 -20.80 -27.83
N LEU A 7 33.63 -19.84 -26.93
CA LEU A 7 33.25 -18.43 -27.09
C LEU A 7 34.00 -17.75 -28.25
N ILE A 8 35.31 -18.02 -28.39
CA ILE A 8 36.13 -17.50 -29.50
C ILE A 8 35.71 -18.17 -30.83
N ILE A 9 35.38 -19.46 -30.83
CA ILE A 9 34.85 -20.16 -32.00
C ILE A 9 33.44 -19.64 -32.35
N LEU A 10 32.60 -19.25 -31.38
CA LEU A 10 31.29 -18.65 -31.64
C LEU A 10 31.37 -17.21 -32.14
N LEU A 11 32.24 -16.38 -31.55
CA LEU A 11 32.55 -15.03 -32.05
C LEU A 11 33.14 -15.06 -33.46
N LEU A 12 34.09 -15.96 -33.73
CA LEU A 12 34.64 -16.18 -35.08
C LEU A 12 33.62 -16.78 -36.05
N ASN A 13 32.66 -17.59 -35.57
CA ASN A 13 31.58 -18.10 -36.42
C ASN A 13 30.50 -17.04 -36.69
N LEU A 14 30.14 -16.18 -35.73
CA LEU A 14 29.20 -15.07 -35.92
C LEU A 14 29.79 -13.99 -36.83
N LEU A 15 31.04 -13.56 -36.60
CA LEU A 15 31.78 -12.67 -37.51
C LEU A 15 32.05 -13.33 -38.87
N GLY A 16 32.30 -14.64 -38.91
CA GLY A 16 32.48 -15.42 -40.14
C GLY A 16 31.19 -15.59 -40.96
N LEU A 17 30.02 -15.67 -40.31
CA LEU A 17 28.70 -15.81 -40.95
C LEU A 17 28.12 -14.48 -41.46
N LEU A 18 28.59 -13.36 -40.91
CA LEU A 18 28.30 -12.02 -41.44
C LEU A 18 29.15 -11.67 -42.66
N SER A 19 30.36 -12.24 -42.77
CA SER A 19 31.32 -11.96 -43.85
C SER A 19 31.33 -12.99 -44.99
N ALA A 20 30.86 -14.21 -44.77
CA ALA A 20 30.79 -15.24 -45.81
C ALA A 20 29.49 -15.11 -46.62
N TRP A 21 29.54 -14.30 -47.68
CA TRP A 21 28.55 -14.34 -48.75
C TRP A 21 29.24 -14.71 -50.07
N PRO A 22 28.59 -15.47 -50.94
CA PRO A 22 29.03 -15.60 -52.32
C PRO A 22 28.97 -14.21 -52.95
N THR A 23 30.08 -13.73 -53.50
CA THR A 23 30.08 -12.58 -54.39
C THR A 23 29.23 -12.93 -55.61
N HIS A 24 28.06 -12.35 -55.75
CA HIS A 24 27.33 -12.41 -57.01
C HIS A 24 28.15 -11.71 -58.09
N ALA A 25 28.33 -12.39 -59.21
CA ALA A 25 28.83 -11.78 -60.43
C ALA A 25 27.79 -10.75 -60.91
N ASP A 26 28.25 -9.53 -61.10
CA ASP A 26 27.52 -8.41 -61.69
C ASP A 26 27.05 -8.81 -63.10
N PRO A 27 25.74 -8.93 -63.39
CA PRO A 27 25.25 -9.27 -64.72
C PRO A 27 25.08 -7.98 -65.53
N THR A 28 26.11 -7.13 -65.56
CA THR A 28 26.16 -6.00 -66.49
C THR A 28 27.10 -6.34 -67.62
N LEU A 29 26.57 -6.99 -68.66
CA LEU A 29 27.16 -6.94 -69.99
C LEU A 29 26.21 -6.14 -70.90
N PRO A 30 26.69 -5.06 -71.56
CA PRO A 30 25.89 -4.35 -72.55
C PRO A 30 25.73 -5.23 -73.79
N ALA A 31 24.48 -5.41 -74.21
CA ALA A 31 24.13 -6.15 -75.43
C ALA A 31 24.42 -5.30 -76.68
N ASP A 32 25.17 -5.86 -77.63
CA ASP A 32 25.17 -5.48 -79.05
C ASP A 32 25.52 -6.70 -79.92
N PRO A 33 25.16 -6.72 -81.21
CA PRO A 33 24.19 -7.63 -81.79
C PRO A 33 24.88 -8.87 -82.38
N ALA A 34 24.63 -10.08 -81.85
CA ALA A 34 25.21 -11.27 -82.47
C ALA A 34 24.49 -12.57 -82.10
N ASP A 35 24.07 -13.28 -83.14
CA ASP A 35 23.81 -14.72 -83.20
C ASP A 35 22.76 -15.30 -82.21
N PRO A 36 21.57 -15.73 -82.68
CA PRO A 36 20.55 -16.35 -81.82
C PRO A 36 21.06 -17.58 -81.04
N ALA A 37 22.13 -18.24 -81.50
CA ALA A 37 22.76 -19.33 -80.77
C ALA A 37 23.42 -18.88 -79.45
N LYS A 38 24.07 -17.71 -79.43
CA LYS A 38 24.75 -17.17 -78.24
C LYS A 38 23.78 -16.70 -77.16
N VAL A 39 22.70 -16.04 -77.56
CA VAL A 39 21.64 -15.59 -76.63
C VAL A 39 21.02 -16.78 -75.91
N THR A 40 20.80 -17.88 -76.63
CA THR A 40 20.23 -19.12 -76.06
C THR A 40 21.19 -19.78 -75.07
N GLU A 41 22.50 -19.75 -75.36
CA GLU A 41 23.55 -20.26 -74.46
C GLU A 41 23.63 -19.44 -73.16
N GLU A 42 23.64 -18.11 -73.26
CA GLU A 42 23.64 -17.20 -72.10
C GLU A 42 22.38 -17.35 -71.23
N GLN A 43 21.20 -17.46 -71.84
CA GLN A 43 19.94 -17.70 -71.12
C GLN A 43 19.96 -19.05 -70.38
N SER A 44 20.55 -20.08 -70.97
CA SER A 44 20.69 -21.40 -70.33
C SER A 44 21.67 -21.38 -69.15
N ALA A 45 22.78 -20.64 -69.26
CA ALA A 45 23.75 -20.45 -68.18
C ALA A 45 23.15 -19.65 -67.02
N ARG A 46 22.42 -18.56 -67.32
CA ARG A 46 21.70 -17.75 -66.33
C ARG A 46 20.66 -18.58 -65.58
N ARG A 47 19.93 -19.46 -66.27
CA ARG A 47 18.98 -20.40 -65.64
C ARG A 47 19.66 -21.33 -64.64
N GLN A 48 20.82 -21.89 -64.98
CA GLN A 48 21.57 -22.76 -64.07
C GLN A 48 22.03 -22.02 -62.81
N ILE A 49 22.54 -20.79 -62.96
CA ILE A 49 22.95 -19.95 -61.82
C ILE A 49 21.76 -19.68 -60.89
N LEU A 50 20.59 -19.32 -61.45
CA LEU A 50 19.38 -19.07 -60.65
C LEU A 50 18.91 -20.33 -59.92
N LEU A 51 18.94 -21.50 -60.56
CA LEU A 51 18.59 -22.76 -59.90
C LEU A 51 19.57 -23.14 -58.78
N GLN A 52 20.86 -22.85 -58.97
CA GLN A 52 21.88 -23.05 -57.94
C GLN A 52 21.67 -22.10 -56.75
N ASP A 53 21.38 -20.83 -57.01
CA ASP A 53 21.10 -19.83 -55.98
C ASP A 53 19.87 -20.20 -55.14
N GLN A 54 18.84 -20.77 -55.77
CA GLN A 54 17.66 -21.28 -55.09
C GLN A 54 18.01 -22.40 -54.10
N GLN A 55 18.91 -23.32 -54.47
CA GLN A 55 19.37 -24.39 -53.59
C GLN A 55 20.17 -23.86 -52.39
N ILE A 56 21.08 -22.90 -52.63
CA ILE A 56 21.88 -22.25 -51.59
C ILE A 56 20.98 -21.50 -50.60
N THR A 57 19.99 -20.76 -51.10
CA THR A 57 19.05 -20.01 -50.26
C THR A 57 18.25 -20.96 -49.38
N LYS A 58 17.81 -22.10 -49.92
CA LYS A 58 17.09 -23.14 -49.17
C LYS A 58 17.95 -23.77 -48.08
N SER A 59 19.22 -24.10 -48.34
CA SER A 59 20.12 -24.63 -47.30
C SER A 59 20.41 -23.60 -46.22
N THR A 60 20.58 -22.33 -46.59
CA THR A 60 20.84 -21.24 -45.64
C THR A 60 19.64 -21.01 -44.73
N ARG A 61 18.42 -21.08 -45.27
CA ARG A 61 17.19 -20.99 -44.48
C ARG A 61 17.13 -22.06 -43.39
N LEU A 62 17.38 -23.32 -43.75
CA LEU A 62 17.33 -24.44 -42.81
C LEU A 62 18.39 -24.31 -41.70
N ASP A 63 19.59 -23.84 -42.03
CA ASP A 63 20.64 -23.57 -41.04
C ASP A 63 20.23 -22.45 -40.07
N LEU A 64 19.65 -21.35 -40.57
CA LEU A 64 19.17 -20.24 -39.74
C LEU A 64 18.01 -20.66 -38.84
N GLU A 65 17.03 -21.41 -39.35
CA GLU A 65 15.92 -21.94 -38.56
C GLU A 65 16.44 -22.84 -37.42
N SER A 66 17.45 -23.68 -37.70
CA SER A 66 18.11 -24.50 -36.68
C SER A 66 18.84 -23.65 -35.63
N ARG A 67 19.52 -22.58 -36.04
CA ARG A 67 20.25 -21.67 -35.12
C ARG A 67 19.31 -20.87 -34.24
N ILE A 68 18.19 -20.39 -34.78
CA ILE A 68 17.14 -19.71 -34.01
C ILE A 68 16.57 -20.66 -32.95
N ALA A 69 16.36 -21.94 -33.30
CA ALA A 69 15.87 -22.94 -32.34
C ALA A 69 16.89 -23.26 -31.21
N GLU A 70 18.19 -23.19 -31.49
CA GLU A 70 19.25 -23.44 -30.50
C GLU A 70 19.58 -22.19 -29.65
N LEU A 71 19.24 -20.99 -30.12
CA LEU A 71 19.59 -19.70 -29.51
C LEU A 71 19.21 -19.60 -28.02
N PRO A 72 18.00 -20.02 -27.56
CA PRO A 72 17.64 -19.93 -26.15
C PRO A 72 18.60 -20.70 -25.22
N ARG A 73 19.01 -21.91 -25.63
CA ARG A 73 19.99 -22.70 -24.88
C ARG A 73 21.36 -22.04 -24.84
N GLN A 74 21.77 -21.39 -25.92
CA GLN A 74 23.05 -20.68 -25.98
C GLN A 74 23.05 -19.44 -25.08
N LEU A 75 21.92 -18.73 -25.03
CA LEU A 75 21.72 -17.59 -24.12
C LEU A 75 21.75 -18.03 -22.65
N GLU A 76 21.17 -19.18 -22.31
CA GLU A 76 21.25 -19.76 -20.95
C GLU A 76 22.67 -20.23 -20.57
N ALA A 77 23.47 -20.66 -21.56
CA ALA A 77 24.83 -21.15 -21.33
C ALA A 77 25.89 -20.04 -21.19
N LEU A 78 25.56 -18.80 -21.57
CA LEU A 78 26.48 -17.66 -21.48
C LEU A 78 26.72 -17.28 -20.02
N GLN A 79 27.99 -17.31 -19.61
CA GLN A 79 28.35 -16.84 -18.27
C GLN A 79 28.44 -15.31 -18.25
N PRO A 80 27.96 -14.64 -17.18
CA PRO A 80 27.95 -13.18 -17.07
C PRO A 80 29.32 -12.52 -17.30
N ASN A 81 30.40 -13.20 -16.89
CA ASN A 81 31.78 -12.68 -16.99
C ASN A 81 32.35 -12.70 -18.43
N GLU A 82 31.65 -13.31 -19.38
CA GLU A 82 32.11 -13.43 -20.77
C GLU A 82 31.54 -12.34 -21.69
N VAL A 83 30.53 -11.57 -21.22
CA VAL A 83 29.91 -10.48 -21.99
C VAL A 83 30.48 -9.13 -21.55
N ASN A 84 31.07 -8.40 -22.49
CA ASN A 84 31.61 -7.07 -22.28
C ASN A 84 30.95 -6.04 -23.23
N GLU A 85 31.23 -4.76 -23.01
CA GLU A 85 30.67 -3.66 -23.81
C GLU A 85 30.92 -3.84 -25.32
N SER A 86 32.09 -4.36 -25.71
CA SER A 86 32.41 -4.61 -27.12
C SER A 86 31.51 -5.66 -27.78
N ILE A 87 31.03 -6.66 -27.04
CA ILE A 87 30.12 -7.68 -27.56
C ILE A 87 28.71 -7.11 -27.74
N VAL A 88 28.27 -6.22 -26.84
CA VAL A 88 26.99 -5.49 -26.98
C VAL A 88 27.03 -4.57 -28.20
N GLU A 89 28.12 -3.82 -28.36
CA GLU A 89 28.32 -2.93 -29.52
C GLU A 89 28.37 -3.72 -30.83
N GLN A 90 29.07 -4.86 -30.85
CA GLN A 90 29.09 -5.76 -32.00
C GLN A 90 27.68 -6.28 -32.34
N ALA A 91 26.89 -6.72 -31.35
CA ALA A 91 25.52 -7.18 -31.59
C ALA A 91 24.62 -6.08 -32.17
N GLN A 92 24.81 -4.82 -31.76
CA GLN A 92 24.11 -3.68 -32.36
C GLN A 92 24.52 -3.45 -33.82
N VAL A 93 25.81 -3.56 -34.13
CA VAL A 93 26.33 -3.48 -35.50
C VAL A 93 25.75 -4.60 -36.36
N ASP A 94 25.66 -5.82 -35.83
CA ASP A 94 25.14 -6.98 -36.53
C ASP A 94 23.66 -6.79 -36.92
N VAL A 95 22.83 -6.29 -36.01
CA VAL A 95 21.43 -5.92 -36.30
C VAL A 95 21.34 -4.85 -37.38
N LYS A 96 22.18 -3.82 -37.30
CA LYS A 96 22.20 -2.73 -38.29
C LYS A 96 22.62 -3.24 -39.68
N SER A 97 23.61 -4.14 -39.72
CA SER A 97 24.08 -4.75 -40.98
C SER A 97 23.01 -5.65 -41.62
N ALA A 98 22.31 -6.45 -40.82
CA ALA A 98 21.22 -7.32 -41.27
C ALA A 98 20.05 -6.50 -41.83
N ARG A 99 19.72 -5.38 -41.17
CA ARG A 99 18.68 -4.46 -41.63
C ARG A 99 19.04 -3.80 -42.97
N LEU A 100 20.26 -3.29 -43.11
CA LEU A 100 20.72 -2.69 -44.38
C LEU A 100 20.71 -3.70 -45.53
N ARG A 101 21.05 -4.96 -45.26
CA ARG A 101 21.00 -6.04 -46.26
C ARG A 101 19.57 -6.35 -46.69
N LEU A 102 18.65 -6.44 -45.74
CA LEU A 102 17.23 -6.62 -46.03
C LEU A 102 16.73 -5.50 -46.94
N GLU A 103 17.05 -4.25 -46.60
CA GLU A 103 16.68 -3.06 -47.39
C GLU A 103 17.23 -3.11 -48.83
N SER A 104 18.49 -3.52 -48.99
CA SER A 104 19.10 -3.74 -50.31
C SER A 104 18.37 -4.79 -51.13
N ILE A 105 18.08 -5.96 -50.57
CA ILE A 105 17.42 -7.07 -51.30
C ILE A 105 15.97 -6.69 -51.63
N THR A 106 15.27 -5.98 -50.74
CA THR A 106 13.93 -5.46 -51.06
C THR A 106 13.96 -4.47 -52.22
N SER A 107 14.99 -3.61 -52.29
CA SER A 107 15.14 -2.71 -53.44
C SER A 107 15.39 -3.48 -54.75
N ASP A 108 16.18 -4.55 -54.72
CA ASP A 108 16.43 -5.39 -55.89
C ASP A 108 15.16 -6.15 -56.32
N LEU A 109 14.34 -6.57 -55.36
CA LEU A 109 13.04 -7.20 -55.61
C LEU A 109 12.06 -6.23 -56.27
N ASP A 110 11.99 -4.98 -55.80
CA ASP A 110 11.16 -3.95 -56.42
C ASP A 110 11.61 -3.64 -57.86
N ASN A 111 12.92 -3.60 -58.10
CA ASN A 111 13.49 -3.42 -59.44
C ASN A 111 13.16 -4.60 -60.38
N ALA A 112 13.23 -5.84 -59.88
CA ALA A 112 12.87 -7.03 -60.66
C ALA A 112 11.36 -7.04 -61.02
N ASP A 113 10.48 -6.63 -60.10
CA ASP A 113 9.05 -6.51 -60.35
C ASP A 113 8.74 -5.47 -61.44
N LEU A 114 9.45 -4.34 -61.44
CA LEU A 114 9.36 -3.33 -62.50
C LEU A 114 9.80 -3.88 -63.87
N ARG A 115 10.93 -4.60 -63.93
CA ARG A 115 11.40 -5.24 -65.18
C ARG A 115 10.41 -6.26 -65.73
N ILE A 116 9.81 -7.08 -64.85
CA ILE A 116 8.75 -8.03 -65.24
C ILE A 116 7.53 -7.31 -65.82
N LYS A 117 7.12 -6.16 -65.24
CA LYS A 117 6.02 -5.35 -65.78
C LYS A 117 6.35 -4.80 -67.17
N GLU A 118 7.58 -4.32 -67.39
CA GLU A 118 8.03 -3.84 -68.70
C GLU A 118 8.09 -4.98 -69.74
N LEU A 119 8.65 -6.14 -69.38
CA LEU A 119 8.69 -7.32 -70.25
C LEU A 119 7.28 -7.78 -70.65
N ARG A 120 6.34 -7.85 -69.70
CA ARG A 120 4.94 -8.21 -70.01
C ARG A 120 4.28 -7.22 -70.97
N LYS A 121 4.56 -5.92 -70.80
CA LYS A 121 4.07 -4.89 -71.72
C LYS A 121 4.66 -5.08 -73.12
N ASN A 122 5.97 -5.25 -73.24
CA ASN A 122 6.66 -5.47 -74.51
C ASN A 122 6.17 -6.73 -75.22
N ILE A 123 5.98 -7.83 -74.50
CA ILE A 123 5.40 -9.07 -75.02
C ILE A 123 3.99 -8.81 -75.57
N SER A 124 3.13 -8.10 -74.84
CA SER A 124 1.78 -7.79 -75.32
C SER A 124 1.77 -6.93 -76.59
N GLU A 125 2.72 -6.00 -76.73
CA GLU A 125 2.89 -5.18 -77.95
C GLU A 125 3.40 -6.02 -79.13
N LEU A 126 4.32 -6.96 -78.88
CA LEU A 126 4.82 -7.90 -79.88
C LEU A 126 3.76 -8.93 -80.29
N GLU A 127 2.94 -9.44 -79.36
CA GLU A 127 1.80 -10.31 -79.64
C GLU A 127 0.76 -9.61 -80.51
N ALA A 128 0.44 -8.34 -80.20
CA ALA A 128 -0.45 -7.53 -81.01
C ALA A 128 0.12 -7.31 -82.43
N ARG A 129 1.43 -7.08 -82.55
CA ARG A 129 2.14 -6.96 -83.84
C ARG A 129 2.15 -8.28 -84.62
N GLU A 130 2.37 -9.41 -83.95
CA GLU A 130 2.33 -10.74 -84.55
C GLU A 130 0.91 -11.08 -85.06
N GLN A 131 -0.14 -10.74 -84.30
CA GLN A 131 -1.54 -10.90 -84.72
C GLN A 131 -1.90 -10.02 -85.92
N LEU A 132 -1.40 -8.77 -85.98
CA LEU A 132 -1.55 -7.90 -87.14
C LEU A 132 -0.85 -8.48 -88.37
N LEU A 133 0.36 -9.03 -88.22
CA LEU A 133 1.12 -9.68 -89.29
C LEU A 133 0.51 -11.03 -89.72
N LYS A 134 -0.28 -11.70 -88.87
CA LYS A 134 -1.05 -12.91 -89.21
C LYS A 134 -2.37 -12.63 -89.95
N ASN A 135 -2.91 -11.41 -89.89
CA ASN A 135 -4.21 -11.06 -90.50
C ASN A 135 -4.08 -10.67 -92.00
N PRO A 136 -4.63 -11.45 -92.95
CA PRO A 136 -4.39 -11.25 -94.39
C PRO A 136 -5.12 -10.04 -95.01
N ALA A 137 -6.03 -9.37 -94.30
CA ALA A 137 -6.97 -8.40 -94.90
C ALA A 137 -6.50 -6.92 -94.91
N LYS A 138 -5.23 -6.62 -94.60
CA LYS A 138 -4.71 -5.25 -94.53
C LYS A 138 -3.43 -5.14 -95.37
N ASP A 139 -3.56 -4.70 -96.62
CA ASP A 139 -2.46 -4.45 -97.54
C ASP A 139 -1.58 -3.28 -97.04
N MET A 140 -0.28 -3.53 -96.93
CA MET A 140 0.76 -2.51 -97.05
C MET A 140 1.47 -2.79 -98.37
N ALA A 141 1.50 -1.78 -99.23
CA ALA A 141 2.12 -1.86 -100.55
C ALA A 141 3.60 -2.27 -100.44
N GLU A 142 4.04 -3.14 -101.38
CA GLU A 142 5.38 -3.68 -101.60
C GLU A 142 5.84 -4.84 -100.69
N GLY A 143 5.98 -6.04 -101.28
CA GLY A 143 6.86 -7.12 -100.79
C GLY A 143 6.22 -8.33 -100.08
N VAL A 144 5.68 -9.31 -100.83
CA VAL A 144 5.22 -10.62 -100.28
C VAL A 144 6.38 -11.44 -99.68
N ALA A 145 7.63 -11.16 -100.05
CA ALA A 145 8.83 -11.82 -99.50
C ALA A 145 9.26 -11.31 -98.11
N ASP A 146 8.85 -10.09 -97.73
CA ASP A 146 9.33 -9.45 -96.49
C ASP A 146 8.41 -9.71 -95.28
N ARG A 147 7.11 -9.95 -95.50
CA ARG A 147 6.14 -10.26 -94.43
C ARG A 147 6.41 -11.57 -93.71
N ALA A 148 6.79 -12.62 -94.44
CA ALA A 148 7.12 -13.92 -93.85
C ALA A 148 8.39 -13.84 -93.00
N ALA A 149 9.41 -13.12 -93.47
CA ALA A 149 10.64 -12.85 -92.73
C ALA A 149 10.38 -11.96 -91.50
N GLN A 150 9.53 -10.93 -91.60
CA GLN A 150 9.12 -10.10 -90.47
C GLN A 150 8.30 -10.87 -89.43
N LEU A 151 7.43 -11.80 -89.86
CA LEU A 151 6.67 -12.66 -88.95
C LEU A 151 7.59 -13.66 -88.24
N GLU A 152 8.53 -14.29 -88.95
CA GLU A 152 9.53 -15.19 -88.37
C GLU A 152 10.43 -14.45 -87.36
N HIS A 153 10.91 -13.25 -87.71
CA HIS A 153 11.68 -12.39 -86.82
C HIS A 153 10.87 -11.95 -85.58
N THR A 154 9.60 -11.58 -85.76
CA THR A 154 8.72 -11.19 -84.63
C THR A 154 8.44 -12.39 -83.73
N HIS A 155 8.26 -13.58 -84.30
CA HIS A 155 8.06 -14.82 -83.55
C HIS A 155 9.30 -15.23 -82.75
N GLN A 156 10.50 -15.12 -83.34
CA GLN A 156 11.77 -15.36 -82.64
C GLN A 156 12.00 -14.36 -81.50
N LEU A 157 11.76 -13.07 -81.74
CA LEU A 157 11.88 -12.03 -80.72
C LEU A 157 10.89 -12.25 -79.56
N LEU A 158 9.65 -12.66 -79.88
CA LEU A 158 8.63 -12.99 -78.89
C LEU A 158 9.01 -14.22 -78.05
N SER A 159 9.58 -15.26 -78.67
CA SER A 159 10.11 -16.43 -77.95
C SER A 159 11.29 -16.06 -77.03
N GLN A 160 12.17 -15.15 -77.45
CA GLN A 160 13.26 -14.65 -76.62
C GLN A 160 12.74 -13.85 -75.41
N GLN A 161 11.75 -12.97 -75.62
CA GLN A 161 11.13 -12.17 -74.56
C GLN A 161 10.38 -13.04 -73.54
N HIS A 162 9.68 -14.10 -73.97
CA HIS A 162 9.07 -15.06 -73.04
C HIS A 162 10.12 -15.80 -72.20
N THR A 163 11.23 -16.21 -72.83
CA THR A 163 12.33 -16.87 -72.11
C THR A 163 12.95 -15.93 -71.07
N GLU A 164 13.11 -14.65 -71.41
CA GLU A 164 13.60 -13.62 -70.50
C GLU A 164 12.62 -13.36 -69.35
N LEU A 165 11.32 -13.33 -69.62
CA LEU A 165 10.27 -13.21 -68.61
C LEU A 165 10.30 -14.39 -67.62
N ASP A 166 10.50 -15.62 -68.11
CA ASP A 166 10.61 -16.82 -67.27
C ASP A 166 11.85 -16.76 -66.37
N LEU A 167 12.99 -16.27 -66.89
CA LEU A 167 14.23 -16.07 -66.13
C LEU A 167 14.09 -14.98 -65.07
N GLU A 168 13.46 -13.84 -65.39
CA GLU A 168 13.21 -12.77 -64.43
C GLU A 168 12.17 -13.20 -63.37
N THR A 169 11.17 -14.01 -63.74
CA THR A 169 10.21 -14.58 -62.77
C THR A 169 10.89 -15.55 -61.79
N LEU A 170 11.84 -16.36 -62.28
CA LEU A 170 12.67 -17.22 -61.44
C LEU A 170 13.60 -16.40 -60.53
N SER A 171 14.20 -15.33 -61.06
CA SER A 171 15.01 -14.37 -60.31
C SER A 171 14.21 -13.70 -59.18
N LEU A 172 13.00 -13.22 -59.47
CA LEU A 172 12.09 -12.64 -58.48
C LEU A 172 11.71 -13.63 -57.39
N THR A 173 11.47 -14.89 -57.75
CA THR A 173 11.22 -15.98 -56.78
C THR A 173 12.43 -16.21 -55.87
N ASN A 174 13.65 -16.15 -56.42
CA ASN A 174 14.88 -16.26 -55.60
C ASN A 174 15.04 -15.06 -54.68
N LEU A 175 14.84 -13.84 -55.16
CA LEU A 175 14.89 -12.62 -54.34
C LEU A 175 13.86 -12.67 -53.20
N GLN A 176 12.65 -13.17 -53.44
CA GLN A 176 11.64 -13.39 -52.39
C GLN A 176 12.14 -14.37 -51.33
N ASN A 177 12.74 -15.50 -51.73
CA ASN A 177 13.34 -16.44 -50.78
C ASN A 177 14.52 -15.82 -50.01
N GLN A 178 15.31 -14.96 -50.66
CA GLN A 178 16.41 -14.24 -50.01
C GLN A 178 15.90 -13.19 -49.01
N VAL A 179 14.76 -12.54 -49.27
CA VAL A 179 14.09 -11.66 -48.29
C VAL A 179 13.66 -12.45 -47.05
N GLU A 180 13.08 -13.64 -47.22
CA GLU A 180 12.73 -14.50 -46.07
C GLU A 180 13.98 -14.88 -45.25
N VAL A 181 15.08 -15.25 -45.91
CA VAL A 181 16.37 -15.54 -45.26
C VAL A 181 16.93 -14.30 -44.54
N ALA A 182 16.85 -13.12 -45.14
CA ALA A 182 17.30 -11.87 -44.55
C ALA A 182 16.47 -11.49 -43.31
N ASN A 183 15.16 -11.72 -43.35
CA ASN A 183 14.28 -11.54 -42.18
C ASN A 183 14.65 -12.50 -41.04
N LEU A 184 14.91 -13.78 -41.34
CA LEU A 184 15.38 -14.75 -40.34
C LEU A 184 16.72 -14.34 -39.72
N ARG A 185 17.66 -13.82 -40.53
CA ARG A 185 18.93 -13.26 -40.01
C ARG A 185 18.71 -12.06 -39.11
N LEU A 186 17.80 -11.16 -39.47
CA LEU A 186 17.47 -9.98 -38.66
C LEU A 186 16.85 -10.38 -37.32
N ASP A 187 15.92 -11.34 -37.32
CA ASP A 187 15.30 -11.88 -36.11
C ASP A 187 16.35 -12.53 -35.19
N LEU A 188 17.21 -13.39 -35.74
CA LEU A 188 18.33 -13.98 -35.00
C LEU A 188 19.22 -12.92 -34.34
N ALA A 189 19.62 -11.89 -35.10
CA ALA A 189 20.47 -10.81 -34.59
C ALA A 189 19.77 -9.98 -33.50
N GLN A 190 18.47 -9.72 -33.63
CA GLN A 190 17.69 -8.97 -32.63
C GLN A 190 17.51 -9.76 -31.33
N GLN A 191 17.22 -11.05 -31.43
CA GLN A 191 17.12 -11.93 -30.26
C GLN A 191 18.46 -12.07 -29.55
N TRP A 192 19.54 -12.23 -30.32
CA TRP A 192 20.90 -12.24 -29.77
C TRP A 192 21.26 -10.94 -29.06
N GLN A 193 21.01 -9.77 -29.69
CA GLN A 193 21.27 -8.46 -29.08
C GLN A 193 20.53 -8.32 -27.74
N LYS A 194 19.23 -8.61 -27.71
CA LYS A 194 18.43 -8.54 -26.48
C LYS A 194 18.98 -9.45 -25.38
N GLY A 195 19.33 -10.69 -25.73
CA GLY A 195 19.88 -11.65 -24.76
C GLY A 195 21.22 -11.21 -24.19
N VAL A 196 22.15 -10.74 -25.04
CA VAL A 196 23.46 -10.25 -24.63
C VAL A 196 23.35 -8.99 -23.77
N GLU A 197 22.48 -8.04 -24.13
CA GLU A 197 22.23 -6.82 -23.37
C GLU A 197 21.67 -7.12 -21.97
N GLN A 198 20.75 -8.07 -21.88
CA GLN A 198 20.20 -8.52 -20.60
C GLN A 198 21.26 -9.17 -19.70
N VAL A 199 22.10 -10.05 -20.25
CA VAL A 199 23.21 -10.68 -19.51
C VAL A 199 24.24 -9.63 -19.07
N PHE A 200 24.54 -8.63 -19.91
CA PHE A 200 25.45 -7.54 -19.58
C PHE A 200 24.93 -6.68 -18.41
N LEU A 201 23.64 -6.32 -18.43
CA LEU A 201 23.01 -5.57 -17.35
C LEU A 201 23.02 -6.36 -16.03
N GLN A 202 22.68 -7.65 -16.08
CA GLN A 202 22.75 -8.54 -14.91
C GLN A 202 24.17 -8.63 -14.34
N HIS A 203 25.19 -8.72 -15.20
CA HIS A 203 26.59 -8.75 -14.76
C HIS A 203 26.99 -7.44 -14.06
N GLN A 204 26.61 -6.29 -14.64
CA GLN A 204 26.90 -4.98 -14.05
C GLN A 204 26.26 -4.86 -12.65
N GLU A 205 25.02 -5.32 -12.51
CA GLU A 205 24.29 -5.33 -11.24
C GLU A 205 24.94 -6.24 -10.20
N GLN A 206 25.31 -7.46 -10.58
CA GLN A 206 26.00 -8.42 -9.71
C GLN A 206 27.37 -7.88 -9.27
N SER A 207 28.12 -7.25 -10.18
CA SER A 207 29.41 -6.64 -9.86
C SER A 207 29.28 -5.48 -8.87
N ARG A 208 28.22 -4.67 -8.99
CA ARG A 208 27.88 -3.59 -8.05
C ARG A 208 27.55 -4.15 -6.66
N GLN A 209 26.72 -5.19 -6.60
CA GLN A 209 26.36 -5.86 -5.34
C GLN A 209 27.57 -6.52 -4.68
N GLU A 210 28.45 -7.17 -5.44
CA GLU A 210 29.69 -7.74 -4.92
C GLU A 210 30.63 -6.66 -4.39
N ALA A 211 30.76 -5.52 -5.08
CA ALA A 211 31.57 -4.40 -4.63
C ALA A 211 31.04 -3.80 -3.32
N GLN A 212 29.72 -3.63 -3.20
CA GLN A 212 29.06 -3.18 -1.96
C GLN A 212 29.22 -4.20 -0.82
N THR A 213 29.05 -5.49 -1.09
CA THR A 213 29.26 -6.55 -0.08
C THR A 213 30.71 -6.59 0.41
N LYS A 214 31.67 -6.40 -0.51
CA LYS A 214 33.10 -6.25 -0.16
C LYS A 214 33.36 -4.99 0.67
N LEU A 215 32.67 -3.89 0.40
CA LEU A 215 32.76 -2.67 1.20
C LEU A 215 32.21 -2.89 2.62
N ILE A 216 31.01 -3.44 2.75
CA ILE A 216 30.38 -3.74 4.05
C ILE A 216 31.27 -4.68 4.87
N SER A 217 31.80 -5.75 4.27
CA SER A 217 32.71 -6.67 4.97
C SER A 217 34.03 -6.02 5.38
N ARG A 218 34.60 -5.11 4.58
CA ARG A 218 35.76 -4.30 4.99
C ARG A 218 35.43 -3.41 6.19
N LEU A 219 34.33 -2.66 6.13
CA LEU A 219 33.87 -1.80 7.23
C LEU A 219 33.61 -2.61 8.51
N GLN A 220 33.04 -3.81 8.38
CA GLN A 220 32.83 -4.73 9.51
C GLN A 220 34.14 -5.14 10.18
N ASN A 221 35.16 -5.47 9.37
CA ASN A 221 36.48 -5.85 9.88
C ASN A 221 37.18 -4.67 10.57
N ASP A 222 37.10 -3.49 9.99
CA ASP A 222 37.66 -2.26 10.58
C ASP A 222 36.95 -1.90 11.90
N LEU A 223 35.62 -2.05 11.95
CA LEU A 223 34.83 -1.90 13.18
C LEU A 223 35.28 -2.86 14.28
N ASN A 224 35.47 -4.14 13.95
CA ASN A 224 35.93 -5.14 14.92
C ASN A 224 37.31 -4.78 15.48
N ALA A 225 38.24 -4.30 14.64
CA ALA A 225 39.56 -3.86 15.08
C ALA A 225 39.49 -2.65 16.03
N LEU A 226 38.59 -1.68 15.75
CA LEU A 226 38.37 -0.54 16.63
C LEU A 226 37.71 -0.93 17.95
N TYR A 227 36.74 -1.85 17.95
CA TYR A 227 36.12 -2.37 19.18
C TYR A 227 37.14 -3.10 20.06
N GLU A 228 38.01 -3.91 19.47
CA GLU A 228 39.11 -4.56 20.22
C GLU A 228 40.04 -3.52 20.85
N ARG A 229 40.42 -2.48 20.08
CA ARG A 229 41.26 -1.38 20.60
C ARG A 229 40.58 -0.61 21.72
N ALA A 230 39.30 -0.28 21.58
CA ALA A 230 38.50 0.37 22.62
C ALA A 230 38.39 -0.51 23.89
N ALA A 231 38.21 -1.82 23.73
CA ALA A 231 38.14 -2.77 24.84
C ALA A 231 39.48 -2.85 25.60
N VAL A 232 40.60 -2.84 24.88
CA VAL A 232 41.95 -2.78 25.47
C VAL A 232 42.14 -1.48 26.25
N LEU A 233 41.78 -0.33 25.67
CA LEU A 233 41.87 0.99 26.33
C LEU A 233 40.98 1.07 27.58
N LYS A 234 39.71 0.63 27.50
CA LYS A 234 38.80 0.56 28.66
C LYS A 234 39.31 -0.36 29.76
N LYS A 235 39.90 -1.49 29.40
CA LYS A 235 40.51 -2.41 30.37
C LYS A 235 41.73 -1.80 31.03
N TYR A 236 42.58 -1.10 30.27
CA TYR A 236 43.75 -0.39 30.80
C TYR A 236 43.35 0.72 31.78
N LEU A 237 42.29 1.47 31.46
CA LEU A 237 41.75 2.54 32.31
C LEU A 237 41.02 2.01 33.56
N SER A 238 40.40 0.83 33.51
CA SER A 238 39.65 0.26 34.65
C SER A 238 40.50 -0.57 35.63
N GLN A 239 41.64 -1.13 35.21
CA GLN A 239 42.46 -2.02 36.03
C GLN A 239 43.45 -1.33 36.99
N ARG A 240 43.61 0.00 36.96
CA ARG A 240 44.54 0.71 37.87
C ARG A 240 43.82 1.75 38.73
N GLN A 241 43.98 1.63 40.05
CA GLN A 241 43.40 2.49 41.09
C GLN A 241 43.67 3.99 40.84
N GLU A 242 42.68 4.81 41.22
CA GLU A 242 42.71 6.27 41.25
C GLU A 242 44.04 6.81 41.81
N GLY A 243 44.82 7.51 40.97
CA GLY A 243 46.01 8.28 41.38
C GLY A 243 47.38 7.80 40.88
N ALA A 244 47.50 6.67 40.17
CA ALA A 244 48.81 6.09 39.80
C ALA A 244 49.38 6.52 38.43
N LEU A 245 48.63 7.24 37.59
CA LEU A 245 49.10 7.78 36.32
C LEU A 245 49.33 9.30 36.45
N PRO A 246 50.43 9.85 35.92
CA PRO A 246 50.54 11.29 35.68
C PRO A 246 49.29 11.77 34.92
N ILE A 247 48.69 12.87 35.37
CA ILE A 247 47.44 13.43 34.83
C ILE A 247 47.50 13.57 33.30
N GLU A 248 48.66 13.94 32.75
CA GLU A 248 48.89 14.04 31.30
C GLU A 248 48.71 12.72 30.55
N ILE A 249 49.19 11.60 31.10
CA ILE A 249 49.08 10.28 30.44
C ILE A 249 47.64 9.76 30.54
N TRP A 250 46.99 9.98 31.70
CA TRP A 250 45.59 9.64 31.87
C TRP A 250 44.69 10.43 30.92
N GLN A 251 44.88 11.75 30.83
CA GLN A 251 44.16 12.61 29.88
C GLN A 251 44.36 12.14 28.45
N ARG A 252 45.62 11.89 28.03
CA ARG A 252 45.92 11.41 26.67
C ARG A 252 45.23 10.09 26.31
N GLN A 253 45.22 9.12 27.23
CA GLN A 253 44.55 7.82 27.01
C GLN A 253 43.03 7.93 27.01
N THR A 254 42.47 8.87 27.79
CA THR A 254 41.03 9.14 27.80
C THR A 254 40.59 9.82 26.50
N THR A 255 41.38 10.77 25.99
CA THR A 255 41.19 11.39 24.67
C THR A 255 41.33 10.36 23.56
N GLU A 256 42.32 9.45 23.64
CA GLU A 256 42.48 8.36 22.67
C GLU A 256 41.24 7.44 22.66
N LEU A 257 40.71 7.07 23.84
CA LEU A 257 39.48 6.29 23.92
C LEU A 257 38.29 7.03 23.28
N GLN A 258 38.11 8.33 23.57
CA GLN A 258 37.06 9.15 22.97
C GLN A 258 37.17 9.21 21.45
N THR A 259 38.39 9.36 20.91
CA THR A 259 38.60 9.36 19.46
C THR A 259 38.29 8.02 18.81
N VAL A 260 38.62 6.90 19.48
CA VAL A 260 38.30 5.55 18.97
C VAL A 260 36.79 5.31 19.03
N GLU A 261 36.10 5.73 20.09
CA GLU A 261 34.64 5.62 20.18
C GLU A 261 33.94 6.45 19.11
N GLU A 262 34.45 7.65 18.79
CA GLU A 262 33.88 8.46 17.72
C GLU A 262 34.15 7.86 16.34
N GLN A 263 35.34 7.31 16.10
CA GLN A 263 35.63 6.55 14.88
C GLN A 263 34.71 5.34 14.73
N ILE A 264 34.38 4.64 15.81
CA ILE A 264 33.39 3.55 15.81
C ILE A 264 32.01 4.06 15.39
N ASN A 265 31.56 5.20 15.94
CA ASN A 265 30.28 5.80 15.58
C ASN A 265 30.23 6.17 14.09
N LEU A 266 31.30 6.80 13.58
CA LEU A 266 31.44 7.20 12.18
C LEU A 266 31.51 6.00 11.24
N LEU A 267 32.27 4.96 11.55
CA LEU A 267 32.30 3.74 10.73
C LEU A 267 30.99 2.96 10.76
N ASN A 268 30.31 2.91 11.91
CA ASN A 268 28.97 2.31 11.99
C ASN A 268 27.99 3.05 11.09
N LEU A 269 28.09 4.38 11.03
CA LEU A 269 27.32 5.19 10.11
C LEU A 269 27.67 4.86 8.65
N ASP A 270 28.94 4.78 8.27
CA ASP A 270 29.34 4.38 6.89
C ASP A 270 28.77 3.04 6.48
N ARG A 271 28.85 2.05 7.38
CA ARG A 271 28.29 0.72 7.13
C ARG A 271 26.78 0.83 6.89
N HIS A 272 26.08 1.59 7.72
CA HIS A 272 24.64 1.80 7.56
C HIS A 272 24.28 2.58 6.28
N LEU A 273 25.09 3.57 5.88
CA LEU A 273 24.92 4.30 4.61
C LEU A 273 25.17 3.38 3.40
N ALA A 274 26.09 2.43 3.49
CA ALA A 274 26.33 1.44 2.46
C ALA A 274 25.17 0.42 2.34
N GLU A 275 24.63 -0.02 3.47
CA GLU A 275 23.45 -0.91 3.54
C GLU A 275 22.20 -0.23 2.94
N THR A 276 21.93 1.01 3.35
CA THR A 276 20.81 1.79 2.81
C THR A 276 20.97 2.10 1.33
N ALA A 277 22.20 2.37 0.84
CA ALA A 277 22.46 2.51 -0.59
C ALA A 277 22.11 1.24 -1.38
N THR A 278 22.40 0.07 -0.80
CA THR A 278 22.12 -1.23 -1.42
C THR A 278 20.62 -1.48 -1.46
N ALA A 279 19.90 -1.17 -0.37
CA ALA A 279 18.45 -1.29 -0.31
C ALA A 279 17.76 -0.32 -1.31
N LEU A 280 18.17 0.95 -1.38
CA LEU A 280 17.65 1.91 -2.35
C LEU A 280 17.89 1.47 -3.80
N ALA A 281 19.03 0.83 -4.06
CA ALA A 281 19.31 0.26 -5.37
C ALA A 281 18.31 -0.85 -5.73
N GLN A 282 18.04 -1.79 -4.81
CA GLN A 282 17.03 -2.84 -5.01
C GLN A 282 15.63 -2.25 -5.26
N MET A 283 15.26 -1.19 -4.54
CA MET A 283 14.00 -0.48 -4.76
C MET A 283 13.91 0.17 -6.15
N ASN A 284 15.03 0.68 -6.65
CA ASN A 284 15.11 1.21 -8.01
C ASN A 284 15.03 0.11 -9.08
N ASP A 285 15.52 -1.09 -8.77
CA ASP A 285 15.42 -2.25 -9.67
C ASP A 285 13.96 -2.76 -9.75
N LEU A 286 13.20 -2.69 -8.64
CA LEU A 286 11.75 -2.94 -8.65
C LEU A 286 10.97 -2.00 -9.60
N LEU A 287 11.38 -0.74 -9.73
CA LEU A 287 10.77 0.22 -10.66
C LEU A 287 10.97 -0.17 -12.14
N GLN A 288 12.02 -0.94 -12.43
CA GLN A 288 12.35 -1.37 -13.79
C GLN A 288 11.69 -2.69 -14.16
N ASN A 289 11.13 -3.41 -13.18
CA ASN A 289 10.50 -4.71 -13.39
C ASN A 289 9.07 -4.54 -13.95
N PRO A 290 8.81 -4.86 -15.23
CA PRO A 290 7.49 -4.67 -15.85
C PRO A 290 6.42 -5.63 -15.31
N THR A 291 6.81 -6.68 -14.59
CA THR A 291 5.91 -7.66 -13.98
C THR A 291 5.78 -7.51 -12.47
N ALA A 292 6.27 -6.41 -11.88
CA ALA A 292 6.13 -6.16 -10.45
C ALA A 292 4.65 -6.14 -10.03
N GLN A 293 4.31 -6.92 -8.99
CA GLN A 293 2.96 -6.95 -8.46
C GLN A 293 2.73 -5.75 -7.52
N VAL A 294 1.46 -5.39 -7.30
CA VAL A 294 1.10 -4.29 -6.40
C VAL A 294 1.62 -4.53 -4.97
N ASP A 295 1.66 -5.79 -4.53
CA ASP A 295 2.17 -6.16 -3.20
C ASP A 295 3.68 -5.91 -3.09
N ASP A 296 4.47 -6.27 -4.10
CA ASP A 296 5.91 -6.00 -4.16
C ASP A 296 6.20 -4.50 -4.09
N LEU A 297 5.41 -3.70 -4.81
CA LEU A 297 5.50 -2.24 -4.80
C LEU A 297 5.11 -1.65 -3.45
N THR A 298 4.11 -2.23 -2.79
CA THR A 298 3.68 -1.80 -1.44
C THR A 298 4.79 -2.05 -0.42
N GLN A 299 5.41 -3.23 -0.46
CA GLN A 299 6.55 -3.54 0.39
C GLN A 299 7.73 -2.60 0.08
N GLY A 300 8.02 -2.35 -1.20
CA GLY A 300 9.08 -1.43 -1.59
C GLY A 300 8.86 0.02 -1.12
N ILE A 301 7.61 0.49 -1.13
CA ILE A 301 7.25 1.81 -0.56
C ILE A 301 7.49 1.82 0.96
N GLU A 302 7.07 0.78 1.68
CA GLU A 302 7.26 0.70 3.13
C GLU A 302 8.75 0.69 3.51
N GLU A 303 9.56 -0.10 2.80
CA GLU A 303 11.02 -0.15 3.00
C GLU A 303 11.68 1.19 2.69
N THR A 304 11.29 1.85 1.59
CA THR A 304 11.84 3.18 1.24
C THR A 304 11.44 4.24 2.26
N ASN A 305 10.22 4.19 2.79
CA ASN A 305 9.77 5.10 3.85
C ASN A 305 10.55 4.89 5.16
N LYS A 306 10.84 3.65 5.54
CA LYS A 306 11.72 3.33 6.69
C LYS A 306 13.11 3.91 6.49
N ILE A 307 13.73 3.69 5.32
CA ILE A 307 15.05 4.26 4.99
C ILE A 307 15.02 5.78 5.09
N THR A 308 13.99 6.42 4.56
CA THR A 308 13.82 7.88 4.61
C THR A 308 13.74 8.39 6.04
N GLN A 309 12.96 7.72 6.90
CA GLN A 309 12.85 8.05 8.32
C GLN A 309 14.20 7.86 9.05
N ASP A 310 14.89 6.74 8.82
CA ASP A 310 16.18 6.45 9.45
C ASP A 310 17.28 7.44 9.03
N LEU A 311 17.34 7.79 7.73
CA LEU A 311 18.26 8.81 7.22
C LEU A 311 17.94 10.19 7.79
N SER A 312 16.66 10.56 7.90
CA SER A 312 16.26 11.86 8.46
C SER A 312 16.63 12.01 9.93
N ARG A 313 16.46 10.93 10.72
CA ARG A 313 16.85 10.89 12.13
C ARG A 313 18.37 10.95 12.29
N SER A 314 19.09 10.24 11.44
CA SER A 314 20.56 10.26 11.43
C SER A 314 21.09 11.65 11.06
N LEU A 315 20.47 12.32 10.09
CA LEU A 315 20.79 13.69 9.71
C LEU A 315 20.58 14.67 10.88
N GLU A 316 19.44 14.58 11.57
CA GLU A 316 19.14 15.46 12.71
C GLU A 316 20.17 15.28 13.85
N LEU A 317 20.52 14.02 14.17
CA LEU A 317 21.52 13.71 15.19
C LEU A 317 22.91 14.26 14.83
N LEU A 318 23.34 14.09 13.58
CA LEU A 318 24.63 14.62 13.11
C LEU A 318 24.67 16.14 13.07
N GLN A 319 23.56 16.79 12.70
CA GLN A 319 23.46 18.25 12.74
C GLN A 319 23.53 18.79 14.19
N GLN A 320 22.91 18.09 15.14
CA GLN A 320 23.04 18.42 16.56
C GLN A 320 24.48 18.22 17.04
N GLN A 321 25.14 17.11 16.68
CA GLN A 321 26.54 16.87 17.01
C GLN A 321 27.47 17.92 16.41
N ASN A 322 27.29 18.27 15.14
CA ASN A 322 28.04 19.32 14.47
C ASN A 322 27.92 20.67 15.22
N THR A 323 26.69 21.03 15.63
CA THR A 323 26.45 22.23 16.44
C THR A 323 27.23 22.19 17.76
N VAL A 324 27.30 21.04 18.43
CA VAL A 324 28.07 20.86 19.67
C VAL A 324 29.58 21.00 19.41
N TYR A 325 30.11 20.41 18.34
CA TYR A 325 31.53 20.53 18.01
C TYR A 325 31.92 21.94 17.58
N GLN A 326 31.05 22.67 16.87
CA GLN A 326 31.26 24.08 16.58
C GLN A 326 31.31 24.94 17.86
N GLN A 327 30.45 24.64 18.85
CA GLN A 327 30.50 25.31 20.15
C GLN A 327 31.79 24.96 20.91
N GLN A 328 32.25 23.71 20.86
CA GLN A 328 33.52 23.30 21.46
C GLN A 328 34.71 24.02 20.81
N LEU A 329 34.73 24.16 19.48
CA LEU A 329 35.75 24.91 18.75
C LEU A 329 35.83 26.36 19.27
N GLN A 330 34.69 27.04 19.40
CA GLN A 330 34.64 28.40 19.95
C GLN A 330 35.15 28.48 21.39
N ILE A 331 34.88 27.47 22.22
CA ILE A 331 35.38 27.42 23.60
C ILE A 331 36.91 27.23 23.61
N ILE A 332 37.43 26.35 22.75
CA ILE A 332 38.87 26.09 22.61
C ILE A 332 39.58 27.38 22.17
N GLU A 333 39.11 28.02 21.09
CA GLU A 333 39.65 29.29 20.58
C GLU A 333 39.69 30.40 21.65
N ARG A 334 38.61 30.55 22.44
CA ARG A 334 38.55 31.51 23.56
C ARG A 334 39.56 31.19 24.66
N ARG A 335 39.82 29.92 24.93
CA ARG A 335 40.81 29.46 25.93
C ARG A 335 42.25 29.70 25.47
N GLY A 336 42.52 29.56 24.16
CA GLY A 336 43.80 29.92 23.57
C GLY A 336 44.09 31.42 23.70
N ALA A 337 43.06 32.26 23.50
CA ALA A 337 43.17 33.71 23.64
C ALA A 337 43.47 34.19 25.08
N SER A 338 43.12 33.42 26.11
CA SER A 338 43.37 33.78 27.52
C SER A 338 44.79 33.48 28.02
N GLY A 339 45.65 32.83 27.22
CA GLY A 339 47.08 32.60 27.53
C GLY A 339 47.38 31.59 28.64
N THR A 340 46.38 30.85 29.12
CA THR A 340 46.45 29.94 30.28
C THR A 340 46.74 28.48 29.93
N SER A 341 46.89 28.13 28.65
CA SER A 341 47.00 26.75 28.16
C SER A 341 48.32 26.51 27.44
N ASP A 342 48.86 25.28 27.55
CA ASP A 342 50.04 24.84 26.82
C ASP A 342 49.77 24.87 25.31
N ARG A 343 50.61 25.58 24.54
CA ARG A 343 50.36 25.89 23.11
C ARG A 343 50.31 24.64 22.25
N HIS A 344 51.12 23.62 22.57
CA HIS A 344 51.18 22.39 21.78
C HIS A 344 49.90 21.56 21.90
N LEU A 345 49.37 21.43 23.12
CA LEU A 345 48.11 20.70 23.38
C LEU A 345 46.91 21.45 22.78
N HIS A 346 46.91 22.77 22.84
CA HIS A 346 45.87 23.61 22.24
C HIS A 346 45.79 23.44 20.71
N ASP A 347 46.94 23.47 20.01
CA ASP A 347 46.99 23.28 18.55
C ASP A 347 46.57 21.86 18.13
N GLU A 348 46.86 20.84 18.95
CA GLU A 348 46.41 19.46 18.70
C GLU A 348 44.89 19.31 18.87
N GLU A 349 44.30 19.89 19.93
CA GLU A 349 42.84 19.89 20.15
C GLU A 349 42.11 20.60 19.00
N LEU A 350 42.64 21.74 18.53
CA LEU A 350 42.04 22.54 17.46
C LEU A 350 42.06 21.78 16.13
N LYS A 351 43.20 21.16 15.78
CA LYS A 351 43.31 20.31 14.58
C LYS A 351 42.42 19.07 14.63
N LEU A 352 42.18 18.52 15.81
CA LEU A 352 41.35 17.34 16.00
C LEU A 352 39.86 17.66 15.81
N VAL A 353 39.38 18.74 16.44
CA VAL A 353 37.99 19.19 16.29
C VAL A 353 37.70 19.65 14.86
N ASP A 354 38.62 20.37 14.23
CA ASP A 354 38.48 20.81 12.83
C ASP A 354 38.38 19.61 11.85
N ARG A 355 39.19 18.56 12.08
CA ARG A 355 39.12 17.32 11.29
C ARG A 355 37.77 16.61 11.48
N LEU A 356 37.29 16.51 12.73
CA LEU A 356 35.98 15.90 13.02
C LEU A 356 34.83 16.68 12.39
N LEU A 357 34.87 18.02 12.44
CA LEU A 357 33.87 18.88 11.78
C LEU A 357 33.87 18.65 10.26
N THR A 358 35.04 18.59 9.63
CA THR A 358 35.15 18.33 8.19
C THR A 358 34.59 16.95 7.82
N GLU A 359 34.91 15.91 8.59
CA GLU A 359 34.38 14.55 8.38
C GLU A 359 32.85 14.50 8.59
N LEU A 360 32.32 15.21 9.59
CA LEU A 360 30.89 15.32 9.84
C LEU A 360 30.15 16.04 8.71
N ASP A 361 30.67 17.18 8.24
CA ASP A 361 30.08 17.93 7.13
C ASP A 361 30.02 17.09 5.85
N GLN A 362 31.09 16.33 5.55
CA GLN A 362 31.12 15.42 4.42
C GLN A 362 30.00 14.36 4.52
N ARG A 363 29.81 13.76 5.70
CA ARG A 363 28.78 12.73 5.95
C ARG A 363 27.37 13.30 5.94
N ILE A 364 27.18 14.50 6.47
CA ILE A 364 25.92 15.24 6.39
C ILE A 364 25.55 15.44 4.91
N GLY A 365 26.51 15.85 4.06
CA GLY A 365 26.30 15.96 2.62
C GLY A 365 25.96 14.63 1.94
N GLN A 366 26.61 13.54 2.33
CA GLN A 366 26.29 12.19 1.83
C GLN A 366 24.87 11.76 2.20
N ILE A 367 24.46 11.94 3.46
CA ILE A 367 23.10 11.61 3.92
C ILE A 367 22.06 12.46 3.22
N GLN A 368 22.31 13.76 3.04
CA GLN A 368 21.41 14.64 2.30
C GLN A 368 21.19 14.17 0.86
N ASN A 369 22.26 13.76 0.17
CA ASN A 369 22.17 13.21 -1.18
C ASN A 369 21.39 11.88 -1.21
N GLN A 370 21.67 10.95 -0.30
CA GLN A 370 20.92 9.69 -0.20
C GLN A 370 19.46 9.90 0.17
N LEU A 371 19.15 10.86 1.05
CA LEU A 371 17.79 11.22 1.44
C LEU A 371 17.02 11.83 0.25
N ALA A 372 17.65 12.67 -0.56
CA ALA A 372 17.07 13.17 -1.80
C ALA A 372 16.78 12.03 -2.80
N GLN A 373 17.70 11.07 -2.93
CA GLN A 373 17.51 9.88 -3.75
C GLN A 373 16.36 9.01 -3.24
N ALA A 374 16.30 8.75 -1.93
CA ALA A 374 15.23 7.99 -1.29
C ALA A 374 13.85 8.63 -1.53
N HIS A 375 13.73 9.95 -1.36
CA HIS A 375 12.48 10.67 -1.67
C HIS A 375 12.08 10.55 -3.14
N SER A 376 13.04 10.64 -4.06
CA SER A 376 12.78 10.44 -5.50
C SER A 376 12.27 9.04 -5.80
N ILE A 377 12.93 8.01 -5.27
CA ILE A 377 12.53 6.60 -5.45
C ILE A 377 11.14 6.36 -4.84
N ALA A 378 10.88 6.86 -3.64
CA ALA A 378 9.56 6.77 -3.00
C ALA A 378 8.47 7.41 -3.87
N ALA A 379 8.71 8.58 -4.45
CA ALA A 379 7.74 9.25 -5.33
C ALA A 379 7.47 8.45 -6.61
N GLN A 380 8.52 7.88 -7.22
CA GLN A 380 8.38 7.04 -8.41
C GLN A 380 7.65 5.72 -8.10
N LEU A 381 7.96 5.08 -6.97
CA LEU A 381 7.28 3.87 -6.51
C LEU A 381 5.81 4.13 -6.24
N ASN A 382 5.47 5.21 -5.54
CA ASN A 382 4.07 5.60 -5.33
C ASN A 382 3.34 5.85 -6.67
N SER A 383 3.97 6.55 -7.62
CA SER A 383 3.36 6.78 -8.93
C SER A 383 3.19 5.48 -9.73
N TYR A 384 4.14 4.56 -9.65
CA TYR A 384 4.09 3.29 -10.38
C TYR A 384 3.06 2.35 -9.75
N HIS A 385 3.04 2.27 -8.41
CA HIS A 385 2.01 1.61 -7.62
C HIS A 385 0.61 2.10 -8.00
N ASP A 386 0.37 3.42 -8.01
CA ASP A 386 -0.94 3.97 -8.35
C ASP A 386 -1.38 3.64 -9.79
N LYS A 387 -0.44 3.64 -10.73
CA LYS A 387 -0.70 3.25 -12.12
C LYS A 387 -1.05 1.76 -12.22
N GLN A 388 -0.27 0.91 -11.55
CA GLN A 388 -0.48 -0.54 -11.58
C GLN A 388 -1.77 -0.93 -10.85
N LEU A 389 -2.02 -0.38 -9.66
CA LEU A 389 -3.27 -0.56 -8.92
C LEU A 389 -4.47 -0.10 -9.75
N ARG A 390 -4.40 1.06 -10.40
CA ARG A 390 -5.49 1.52 -11.28
C ARG A 390 -5.70 0.60 -12.47
N LYS A 391 -4.61 0.11 -13.07
CA LYS A 391 -4.67 -0.86 -14.17
C LYS A 391 -5.33 -2.14 -13.69
N ASP A 392 -4.85 -2.74 -12.62
CA ASP A 392 -5.35 -3.99 -12.04
C ASP A 392 -6.84 -3.88 -11.69
N LEU A 393 -7.24 -2.82 -10.97
CA LEU A 393 -8.65 -2.59 -10.59
C LEU A 393 -9.59 -2.35 -11.78
N LEU A 394 -9.12 -1.69 -12.84
CA LEU A 394 -9.94 -1.35 -14.02
C LEU A 394 -9.78 -2.33 -15.17
N THR A 395 -8.89 -3.32 -15.05
CA THR A 395 -8.72 -4.35 -16.09
C THR A 395 -9.93 -5.27 -16.04
N ARG A 396 -10.66 -5.29 -17.15
CA ARG A 396 -11.81 -6.15 -17.32
C ARG A 396 -11.31 -7.56 -17.59
N GLN A 397 -11.62 -8.50 -16.71
CA GLN A 397 -11.36 -9.92 -16.94
C GLN A 397 -12.37 -10.42 -17.97
N PRO A 398 -11.99 -10.81 -19.19
CA PRO A 398 -12.94 -11.28 -20.19
C PRO A 398 -13.50 -12.65 -19.81
N TYR A 399 -14.76 -12.90 -20.17
CA TYR A 399 -15.30 -14.25 -20.17
C TYR A 399 -14.60 -15.08 -21.25
N PRO A 400 -14.58 -16.43 -21.17
CA PRO A 400 -14.04 -17.24 -22.26
C PRO A 400 -14.76 -16.91 -23.57
N GLU A 401 -14.05 -16.33 -24.54
CA GLU A 401 -14.65 -15.88 -25.81
C GLU A 401 -14.59 -16.94 -26.91
N THR A 402 -13.61 -17.86 -26.82
CA THR A 402 -13.40 -18.91 -27.82
C THR A 402 -13.95 -20.26 -27.35
N ALA A 403 -14.40 -21.09 -28.30
CA ALA A 403 -14.85 -22.45 -28.01
C ALA A 403 -13.73 -23.32 -27.40
N GLU A 404 -12.47 -23.03 -27.73
CA GLU A 404 -11.30 -23.68 -27.16
C GLU A 404 -11.07 -23.28 -25.70
N ALA A 405 -11.19 -21.99 -25.37
CA ALA A 405 -11.12 -21.53 -23.97
C ALA A 405 -12.24 -22.15 -23.11
N TRP A 406 -13.45 -22.30 -23.65
CA TRP A 406 -14.52 -23.02 -22.95
C TRP A 406 -14.21 -24.51 -22.73
N ARG A 407 -13.57 -25.18 -23.70
CA ARG A 407 -13.14 -26.58 -23.53
C ARG A 407 -12.03 -26.71 -22.50
N GLN A 408 -11.05 -25.81 -22.53
CA GLN A 408 -9.96 -25.77 -21.54
C GLN A 408 -10.52 -25.53 -20.13
N LEU A 409 -11.36 -24.51 -19.95
CA LEU A 409 -12.02 -24.22 -18.68
C LEU A 409 -12.83 -25.42 -18.18
N ALA A 410 -13.56 -26.11 -19.07
CA ALA A 410 -14.33 -27.30 -18.70
C ALA A 410 -13.43 -28.46 -18.22
N GLN A 411 -12.26 -28.65 -18.83
CA GLN A 411 -11.28 -29.66 -18.41
C GLN A 411 -10.64 -29.29 -17.07
N GLU A 412 -10.27 -28.02 -16.88
CA GLU A 412 -9.71 -27.51 -15.63
C GLU A 412 -10.73 -27.59 -14.48
N LEU A 413 -11.99 -27.21 -14.72
CA LEU A 413 -13.09 -27.38 -13.75
C LEU A 413 -13.36 -28.85 -13.43
N ALA A 414 -13.28 -29.75 -14.41
CA ALA A 414 -13.48 -31.19 -14.18
C ALA A 414 -12.37 -31.81 -13.31
N THR A 415 -11.16 -31.28 -13.39
CA THR A 415 -10.02 -31.74 -12.56
C THR A 415 -9.97 -31.06 -11.20
N THR A 416 -10.54 -29.85 -11.07
CA THR A 416 -10.56 -29.04 -9.84
C THR A 416 -10.99 -29.82 -8.58
N PRO A 417 -12.12 -30.58 -8.55
CA PRO A 417 -12.50 -31.35 -7.36
C PRO A 417 -11.47 -32.39 -6.92
N ARG A 418 -10.73 -32.97 -7.87
CA ARG A 418 -9.67 -33.94 -7.58
C ARG A 418 -8.45 -33.25 -6.97
N VAL A 419 -8.06 -32.10 -7.52
CA VAL A 419 -6.94 -31.29 -7.01
C VAL A 419 -7.25 -30.80 -5.59
N LEU A 420 -8.41 -30.17 -5.40
CA LEU A 420 -8.85 -29.68 -4.09
C LEU A 420 -8.97 -30.81 -3.07
N GLY A 421 -9.56 -31.95 -3.47
CA GLY A 421 -9.67 -33.13 -2.62
C GLY A 421 -8.31 -33.72 -2.24
N TYR A 422 -7.36 -33.73 -3.17
CA TYR A 422 -5.98 -34.16 -2.92
C TYR A 422 -5.29 -33.21 -1.93
N GLN A 423 -5.40 -31.90 -2.11
CA GLN A 423 -4.77 -30.92 -1.21
C GLN A 423 -5.36 -30.97 0.20
N VAL A 424 -6.68 -31.06 0.36
CA VAL A 424 -7.31 -31.24 1.68
C VAL A 424 -6.84 -32.54 2.33
N ARG A 425 -6.82 -33.65 1.58
CA ARG A 425 -6.32 -34.94 2.09
C ARG A 425 -4.86 -34.86 2.50
N LEU A 426 -4.00 -34.26 1.67
CA LEU A 426 -2.58 -34.07 1.95
C LEU A 426 -2.38 -33.20 3.19
N SER A 427 -3.18 -32.16 3.37
CA SER A 427 -3.16 -31.28 4.55
C SER A 427 -3.50 -32.05 5.83
N VAL A 428 -4.52 -32.92 5.78
CA VAL A 428 -4.88 -33.78 6.91
C VAL A 428 -3.80 -34.83 7.19
N GLU A 429 -3.27 -35.48 6.14
CA GLU A 429 -2.25 -36.52 6.28
C GLU A 429 -0.93 -35.98 6.84
N THR A 430 -0.49 -34.81 6.37
CA THR A 430 0.69 -34.11 6.89
C THR A 430 0.49 -33.67 8.34
N THR A 431 -0.68 -33.12 8.68
CA THR A 431 -1.03 -32.80 10.07
C THR A 431 -0.94 -34.03 10.97
N LEU A 432 -1.50 -35.16 10.53
CA LEU A 432 -1.48 -36.40 11.29
C LEU A 432 -0.05 -36.96 11.45
N LYS A 433 0.76 -36.93 10.39
CA LYS A 433 2.17 -37.35 10.41
C LYS A 433 3.00 -36.47 11.35
N ASN A 434 2.86 -35.15 11.26
CA ASN A 434 3.55 -34.21 12.15
C ASN A 434 3.14 -34.47 13.61
N LEU A 435 1.86 -34.63 13.89
CA LEU A 435 1.36 -34.98 15.23
C LEU A 435 2.00 -36.27 15.75
N LEU A 436 2.08 -37.32 14.93
CA LEU A 436 2.68 -38.60 15.33
C LEU A 436 4.21 -38.53 15.53
N ASN A 437 4.89 -37.69 14.76
CA ASN A 437 6.34 -37.50 14.81
C ASN A 437 6.81 -36.52 15.90
N THR A 438 5.90 -35.74 16.50
CA THR A 438 6.27 -34.86 17.62
C THR A 438 6.73 -35.63 18.86
N THR A 439 7.66 -35.04 19.63
CA THR A 439 8.18 -35.63 20.87
C THR A 439 7.05 -35.96 21.84
N THR A 440 7.20 -37.02 22.64
CA THR A 440 6.21 -37.43 23.63
C THR A 440 5.88 -36.30 24.62
N PHE A 441 6.87 -35.47 24.96
CA PHE A 441 6.67 -34.27 25.78
C PHE A 441 5.75 -33.24 25.11
N ARG A 442 5.97 -32.91 23.83
CA ARG A 442 5.13 -31.97 23.07
C ARG A 442 3.70 -32.51 22.88
N ARG A 443 3.54 -33.82 22.66
CA ARG A 443 2.22 -34.48 22.59
C ARG A 443 1.44 -34.45 23.90
N LEU A 444 2.10 -34.71 25.02
CA LEU A 444 1.48 -34.61 26.35
C LEU A 444 1.14 -33.15 26.69
N GLY A 445 2.00 -32.20 26.32
CA GLY A 445 1.74 -30.76 26.45
C GLY A 445 0.52 -30.32 25.63
N LEU A 446 0.41 -30.77 24.39
CA LEU A 446 -0.75 -30.57 23.52
C LEU A 446 -2.03 -31.16 24.12
N ALA A 447 -1.99 -32.41 24.57
CA ALA A 447 -3.15 -33.07 25.18
C ALA A 447 -3.60 -32.36 26.47
N ALA A 448 -2.66 -31.86 27.27
CA ALA A 448 -2.96 -31.06 28.46
C ALA A 448 -3.55 -29.70 28.10
N LEU A 449 -3.05 -29.04 27.04
CA LEU A 449 -3.58 -27.77 26.55
C LEU A 449 -5.02 -27.93 26.03
N GLU A 450 -5.26 -28.91 25.15
CA GLU A 450 -6.59 -29.23 24.61
C GLU A 450 -7.57 -29.66 25.70
N GLY A 451 -7.12 -30.52 26.62
CA GLY A 451 -7.90 -30.94 27.79
C GLY A 451 -8.26 -29.77 28.69
N GLY A 452 -7.31 -28.86 28.94
CA GLY A 452 -7.53 -27.61 29.67
C GLY A 452 -8.54 -26.69 28.99
N LEU A 453 -8.43 -26.54 27.67
CA LEU A 453 -9.35 -25.73 26.86
C LEU A 453 -10.77 -26.30 26.89
N LEU A 454 -10.94 -27.61 26.72
CA LEU A 454 -12.24 -28.29 26.82
C LEU A 454 -12.85 -28.19 28.23
N TRP A 455 -12.03 -28.31 29.27
CA TRP A 455 -12.46 -28.12 30.66
C TRP A 455 -12.93 -26.69 30.92
N LEU A 456 -12.18 -25.68 30.45
CA LEU A 456 -12.56 -24.27 30.54
C LEU A 456 -13.87 -23.99 29.79
N LEU A 457 -14.05 -24.54 28.58
CA LEU A 457 -15.26 -24.40 27.79
C LEU A 457 -16.48 -25.05 28.48
N TRP A 458 -16.31 -26.25 29.04
CA TRP A 458 -17.35 -26.91 29.82
C TRP A 458 -17.71 -26.11 31.07
N MET A 459 -16.72 -25.60 31.79
CA MET A 459 -16.93 -24.73 32.96
C MET A 459 -17.65 -23.44 32.57
N ALA A 460 -17.21 -22.75 31.52
CA ALA A 460 -17.84 -21.54 30.98
C ALA A 460 -19.29 -21.82 30.57
N ARG A 461 -19.56 -22.94 29.89
CA ARG A 461 -20.93 -23.37 29.53
C ARG A 461 -21.81 -23.56 30.75
N SER A 462 -21.29 -24.20 31.80
CA SER A 462 -22.02 -24.46 33.04
C SER A 462 -22.32 -23.19 33.84
N ARG A 463 -21.39 -22.23 33.85
CA ARG A 463 -21.54 -20.89 34.46
C ARG A 463 -22.55 -20.07 33.67
N LEU A 464 -22.48 -20.09 32.34
CA LEU A 464 -23.44 -19.38 31.47
C LEU A 464 -24.87 -19.91 31.65
N ARG A 465 -25.05 -21.23 31.78
CA ARG A 465 -26.37 -21.82 32.03
C ARG A 465 -26.96 -21.37 33.38
N ARG A 466 -26.12 -21.15 34.40
CA ARG A 466 -26.55 -20.57 35.67
C ARG A 466 -26.96 -19.10 35.49
N ALA A 467 -26.08 -18.29 34.91
CA ALA A 467 -26.38 -16.90 34.61
C ALA A 467 -27.70 -16.75 33.84
N MET A 468 -27.91 -17.50 32.74
CA MET A 468 -29.16 -17.43 31.96
C MET A 468 -30.45 -17.69 32.78
N ARG A 469 -30.39 -18.45 33.87
CA ARG A 469 -31.56 -18.64 34.75
C ARG A 469 -31.82 -17.41 35.61
N ASP A 470 -30.76 -16.75 36.07
CA ASP A 470 -30.83 -15.51 36.85
C ASP A 470 -31.32 -14.33 35.98
N PHE A 471 -30.98 -14.34 34.68
CA PHE A 471 -31.44 -13.32 33.70
C PHE A 471 -32.89 -13.54 33.19
N ALA A 472 -33.53 -14.68 33.49
CA ALA A 472 -34.87 -15.03 33.00
C ALA A 472 -36.02 -14.61 33.96
N THR A 473 -35.72 -13.91 35.06
CA THR A 473 -36.72 -13.48 36.04
C THR A 473 -37.57 -12.30 35.52
N PRO A 474 -38.91 -12.34 35.63
CA PRO A 474 -39.81 -11.37 35.02
C PRO A 474 -39.66 -9.91 35.50
N GLU A 475 -39.07 -9.66 36.67
CA GLU A 475 -38.94 -8.30 37.26
C GLU A 475 -37.91 -7.40 36.54
N ALA A 476 -37.00 -7.96 35.74
CA ALA A 476 -35.94 -7.20 35.04
C ALA A 476 -36.34 -6.68 33.63
N GLY A 477 -37.60 -6.88 33.22
CA GLY A 477 -38.04 -6.88 31.82
C GLY A 477 -38.17 -5.54 31.06
N SER A 478 -37.84 -4.38 31.64
CA SER A 478 -38.12 -3.07 31.01
C SER A 478 -36.92 -2.41 30.32
N SER A 479 -35.69 -2.85 30.60
CA SER A 479 -34.48 -2.24 30.03
C SER A 479 -33.92 -3.05 28.86
N PHE A 480 -33.62 -2.36 27.75
CA PHE A 480 -33.10 -2.91 26.51
C PHE A 480 -31.86 -3.81 26.72
N VAL A 481 -30.95 -3.45 27.64
CA VAL A 481 -29.77 -4.27 27.98
C VAL A 481 -30.14 -5.63 28.49
N TRP A 482 -31.15 -5.74 29.35
CA TRP A 482 -31.48 -7.00 30.00
C TRP A 482 -32.01 -8.00 28.96
N GLN A 483 -32.79 -7.51 27.99
CA GLN A 483 -33.22 -8.29 26.83
C GLN A 483 -32.05 -8.62 25.89
N TRP A 484 -31.13 -7.67 25.67
CA TRP A 484 -29.95 -7.87 24.82
C TRP A 484 -28.93 -8.85 25.41
N ILE A 485 -28.60 -8.71 26.70
CA ILE A 485 -27.72 -9.63 27.45
C ILE A 485 -28.36 -11.02 27.49
N GLY A 486 -29.67 -11.13 27.74
CA GLY A 486 -30.37 -12.41 27.67
C GLY A 486 -30.20 -13.08 26.30
N ASN A 487 -30.41 -12.33 25.20
CA ASN A 487 -30.24 -12.85 23.85
C ASN A 487 -28.77 -13.19 23.51
N ILE A 488 -27.80 -12.38 23.94
CA ILE A 488 -26.37 -12.67 23.78
C ILE A 488 -25.97 -13.90 24.58
N LEU A 489 -26.41 -14.05 25.83
CA LEU A 489 -26.09 -15.22 26.66
C LEU A 489 -26.64 -16.50 26.02
N VAL A 490 -27.83 -16.43 25.44
CA VAL A 490 -28.44 -17.56 24.72
C VAL A 490 -27.66 -17.88 23.44
N LEU A 491 -27.29 -16.85 22.66
CA LEU A 491 -26.43 -17.01 21.48
C LEU A 491 -25.08 -17.62 21.87
N LEU A 492 -24.39 -17.04 22.85
CA LEU A 492 -23.07 -17.48 23.29
C LEU A 492 -23.13 -18.91 23.83
N TRP A 493 -24.14 -19.24 24.63
CA TRP A 493 -24.35 -20.60 25.10
C TRP A 493 -24.63 -21.58 23.96
N ALA A 494 -25.48 -21.23 22.99
CA ALA A 494 -25.77 -22.09 21.85
C ALA A 494 -24.54 -22.29 20.94
N ASN A 495 -23.65 -21.30 20.84
CA ASN A 495 -22.45 -21.32 20.00
C ASN A 495 -21.19 -21.84 20.70
N LEU A 496 -21.14 -21.87 22.03
CA LEU A 496 -19.94 -22.18 22.81
C LEU A 496 -19.25 -23.52 22.46
N PRO A 497 -19.97 -24.65 22.30
CA PRO A 497 -19.32 -25.92 21.96
C PRO A 497 -18.62 -25.84 20.60
N GLY A 498 -19.21 -25.07 19.69
CA GLY A 498 -18.68 -24.84 18.37
C GLY A 498 -17.43 -23.97 18.33
N ILE A 499 -17.54 -22.79 18.95
CA ILE A 499 -16.41 -21.88 19.12
C ILE A 499 -15.26 -22.62 19.78
N GLY A 500 -15.57 -23.40 20.81
CA GLY A 500 -14.59 -24.24 21.49
C GLY A 500 -13.89 -25.24 20.59
N PHE A 501 -14.66 -26.03 19.82
CA PHE A 501 -14.10 -27.01 18.89
C PHE A 501 -13.26 -26.37 17.77
N ALA A 502 -13.72 -25.28 17.18
CA ALA A 502 -12.97 -24.57 16.14
C ALA A 502 -11.69 -23.93 16.70
N THR A 503 -11.75 -23.36 17.91
CA THR A 503 -10.57 -22.77 18.58
C THR A 503 -9.55 -23.86 18.93
N ALA A 504 -10.00 -24.99 19.50
CA ALA A 504 -9.18 -26.17 19.72
C ALA A 504 -8.48 -26.61 18.44
N LEU A 505 -9.25 -26.81 17.36
CA LEU A 505 -8.72 -27.22 16.07
C LEU A 505 -7.68 -26.21 15.53
N MET A 506 -7.95 -24.90 15.58
CA MET A 506 -7.00 -23.88 15.10
C MET A 506 -5.71 -23.85 15.93
N VAL A 507 -5.82 -23.95 17.25
CA VAL A 507 -4.64 -24.01 18.14
C VAL A 507 -3.83 -25.28 17.86
N LEU A 508 -4.49 -26.42 17.69
CA LEU A 508 -3.84 -27.68 17.30
C LEU A 508 -3.08 -27.53 15.98
N LEU A 509 -3.73 -26.98 14.94
CA LEU A 509 -3.11 -26.77 13.63
C LEU A 509 -1.89 -25.84 13.70
N TRP A 510 -1.99 -24.79 14.51
CA TRP A 510 -0.91 -23.83 14.72
C TRP A 510 0.27 -24.48 15.46
N VAL A 511 0.03 -25.23 16.54
CA VAL A 511 1.08 -25.87 17.34
C VAL A 511 1.72 -27.05 16.59
N VAL A 512 1.01 -27.72 15.68
CA VAL A 512 1.55 -28.83 14.87
C VAL A 512 2.39 -28.34 13.68
N GLU A 513 2.50 -27.02 13.48
CA GLU A 513 3.30 -26.39 12.40
C GLU A 513 2.95 -26.98 11.03
N VAL A 514 1.65 -27.02 10.72
CA VAL A 514 1.17 -27.53 9.43
C VAL A 514 1.73 -26.64 8.30
N PRO A 515 2.37 -27.22 7.27
CA PRO A 515 2.92 -26.42 6.17
C PRO A 515 1.81 -25.76 5.35
N GLN A 516 2.13 -24.61 4.75
CA GLN A 516 1.26 -23.98 3.75
C GLN A 516 1.27 -24.79 2.44
N PRO A 517 0.15 -24.86 1.69
CA PRO A 517 -1.13 -24.15 1.92
C PRO A 517 -2.08 -24.86 2.90
N GLY A 518 -1.73 -26.04 3.40
CA GLY A 518 -2.65 -26.89 4.17
C GLY A 518 -3.16 -26.28 5.47
N LEU A 519 -2.32 -25.48 6.14
CA LEU A 519 -2.74 -24.69 7.31
C LEU A 519 -3.85 -23.70 6.94
N GLY A 520 -3.65 -22.92 5.86
CA GLY A 520 -4.65 -21.97 5.36
C GLY A 520 -5.98 -22.65 5.02
N ILE A 521 -5.92 -23.81 4.35
CA ILE A 521 -7.10 -24.60 3.99
C ILE A 521 -7.90 -25.00 5.23
N LEU A 522 -7.25 -25.63 6.20
CA LEU A 522 -7.91 -26.17 7.40
C LEU A 522 -8.43 -25.04 8.32
N MET A 523 -7.69 -23.93 8.44
CA MET A 523 -8.15 -22.76 9.19
C MET A 523 -9.37 -22.11 8.53
N THR A 524 -9.37 -21.99 7.20
CA THR A 524 -10.51 -21.41 6.46
C THR A 524 -11.77 -22.23 6.68
N LEU A 525 -11.68 -23.56 6.62
CA LEU A 525 -12.82 -24.44 6.88
C LEU A 525 -13.36 -24.28 8.31
N ALA A 526 -12.48 -24.15 9.30
CA ALA A 526 -12.86 -23.93 10.70
C ALA A 526 -13.54 -22.56 10.91
N LEU A 527 -12.99 -21.50 10.32
CA LEU A 527 -13.53 -20.15 10.39
C LEU A 527 -14.87 -20.02 9.65
N LEU A 528 -15.00 -20.65 8.49
CA LEU A 528 -16.24 -20.68 7.73
C LEU A 528 -17.36 -21.38 8.51
N TRP A 529 -17.05 -22.50 9.15
CA TRP A 529 -18.00 -23.20 10.01
C TRP A 529 -18.55 -22.28 11.12
N LEU A 530 -17.67 -21.52 11.79
CA LEU A 530 -18.07 -20.50 12.76
C LEU A 530 -18.93 -19.40 12.13
N GLY A 531 -18.53 -18.94 10.94
CA GLY A 531 -19.22 -17.91 10.16
C GLY A 531 -20.65 -18.29 9.77
N ILE A 532 -20.95 -19.57 9.54
CA ILE A 532 -22.30 -20.06 9.23
C ILE A 532 -23.11 -20.32 10.50
N LYS A 533 -22.46 -20.91 11.50
CA LYS A 533 -23.12 -21.42 12.70
C LYS A 533 -23.73 -20.28 13.52
N LEU A 534 -23.04 -19.14 13.64
CA LEU A 534 -23.51 -17.99 14.41
C LEU A 534 -24.79 -17.37 13.80
N PRO A 535 -24.82 -16.99 12.50
CA PRO A 535 -26.00 -16.41 11.87
C PRO A 535 -27.17 -17.39 11.74
N THR A 536 -26.91 -18.68 11.51
CA THR A 536 -27.99 -19.70 11.48
C THR A 536 -28.63 -19.89 12.85
N THR A 537 -27.84 -19.90 13.94
CA THR A 537 -28.37 -19.95 15.31
C THR A 537 -29.18 -18.69 15.62
N LEU A 538 -28.72 -17.53 15.16
CA LEU A 538 -29.42 -16.26 15.31
C LEU A 538 -30.74 -16.24 14.53
N ALA A 539 -30.75 -16.69 13.28
CA ALA A 539 -31.95 -16.84 12.47
C ALA A 539 -32.95 -17.81 13.12
N TRP A 540 -32.49 -18.92 13.69
CA TRP A 540 -33.34 -19.85 14.43
C TRP A 540 -33.99 -19.17 15.64
N LEU A 541 -33.22 -18.41 16.42
CA LEU A 541 -33.72 -17.67 17.59
C LEU A 541 -34.82 -16.66 17.23
N PHE A 542 -34.66 -15.95 16.11
CA PHE A 542 -35.58 -14.89 15.69
C PHE A 542 -36.76 -15.35 14.82
N LEU A 543 -36.72 -16.55 14.24
CA LEU A 543 -37.73 -17.02 13.29
C LEU A 543 -38.46 -18.28 13.71
N VAL A 544 -37.84 -19.17 14.51
CA VAL A 544 -38.39 -20.51 14.77
C VAL A 544 -38.43 -20.86 16.25
N SER A 545 -37.65 -20.18 17.10
CA SER A 545 -37.47 -20.61 18.48
C SER A 545 -38.80 -20.76 19.24
N PRO A 546 -38.92 -21.78 20.12
CA PRO A 546 -40.13 -21.99 20.93
C PRO A 546 -40.50 -20.82 21.85
N ARG A 547 -39.57 -19.87 22.06
CA ARG A 547 -39.76 -18.66 22.87
C ARG A 547 -40.57 -17.58 22.14
N LEU A 548 -40.72 -17.70 20.82
CA LEU A 548 -41.53 -16.78 20.03
C LEU A 548 -43.01 -17.18 20.08
N PRO A 549 -43.92 -16.19 20.22
CA PRO A 549 -45.35 -16.37 19.96
C PRO A 549 -45.61 -17.01 18.59
N GLU A 550 -46.63 -17.87 18.47
CA GLU A 550 -46.86 -18.67 17.26
C GLU A 550 -47.14 -17.83 16.01
N ASP A 551 -47.79 -16.68 16.18
CA ASP A 551 -48.06 -15.68 15.15
C ASP A 551 -46.81 -15.01 14.58
N ARG A 552 -45.66 -15.12 15.27
CA ARG A 552 -44.38 -14.49 14.88
C ARG A 552 -43.35 -15.49 14.34
N ARG A 553 -43.70 -16.77 14.27
CA ARG A 553 -42.80 -17.82 13.77
C ARG A 553 -42.88 -17.91 12.24
N ASP A 554 -41.73 -17.81 11.59
CA ASP A 554 -41.58 -17.88 10.13
C ASP A 554 -40.60 -18.98 9.70
N PRO A 555 -40.99 -20.27 9.81
CA PRO A 555 -40.10 -21.40 9.49
C PRO A 555 -39.69 -21.46 8.02
N ALA A 556 -40.54 -20.97 7.11
CA ALA A 556 -40.21 -20.90 5.68
C ALA A 556 -39.04 -19.95 5.40
N LEU A 557 -39.03 -18.78 6.05
CA LEU A 557 -37.95 -17.81 5.93
C LEU A 557 -36.66 -18.33 6.57
N TYR A 558 -36.75 -19.00 7.73
CA TYR A 558 -35.59 -19.64 8.35
C TYR A 558 -34.95 -20.66 7.40
N ARG A 559 -35.75 -21.52 6.76
CA ARG A 559 -35.25 -22.49 5.78
C ARG A 559 -34.60 -21.81 4.58
N GLN A 560 -35.21 -20.73 4.07
CA GLN A 560 -34.61 -19.95 2.98
C GLN A 560 -33.25 -19.37 3.41
N LEU A 561 -33.18 -18.75 4.59
CA LEU A 561 -31.97 -18.13 5.14
C LEU A 561 -30.87 -19.16 5.39
N PHE A 562 -31.24 -20.30 5.99
CA PHE A 562 -30.34 -21.42 6.25
C PHE A 562 -29.68 -21.92 4.94
N TRP A 563 -30.49 -22.17 3.90
CA TRP A 563 -29.95 -22.58 2.60
C TRP A 563 -29.16 -21.48 1.92
N THR A 564 -29.56 -20.21 2.02
CA THR A 564 -28.71 -19.12 1.50
C THR A 564 -27.35 -19.15 2.19
N LEU A 565 -27.28 -19.13 3.52
CA LEU A 565 -26.00 -19.12 4.23
C LEU A 565 -25.12 -20.33 3.89
N ILE A 566 -25.71 -21.52 3.80
CA ILE A 566 -24.96 -22.73 3.42
C ILE A 566 -24.44 -22.64 1.99
N CYS A 567 -25.28 -22.32 0.99
CA CYS A 567 -24.84 -22.20 -0.39
C CYS A 567 -23.78 -21.11 -0.56
N GLY A 568 -23.96 -19.97 0.10
CA GLY A 568 -22.99 -18.87 0.04
C GLY A 568 -21.66 -19.27 0.65
N SER A 569 -21.69 -19.94 1.80
CA SER A 569 -20.48 -20.43 2.44
C SER A 569 -19.76 -21.48 1.61
N LEU A 570 -20.49 -22.36 0.92
CA LEU A 570 -19.90 -23.36 0.04
C LEU A 570 -19.18 -22.68 -1.13
N ILE A 571 -19.82 -21.68 -1.76
CA ILE A 571 -19.21 -20.92 -2.86
C ILE A 571 -17.99 -20.11 -2.37
N THR A 572 -18.10 -19.41 -1.24
CA THR A 572 -16.96 -18.70 -0.63
C THR A 572 -15.82 -19.67 -0.32
N THR A 573 -16.12 -20.87 0.17
CA THR A 573 -15.11 -21.91 0.42
C THR A 573 -14.40 -22.30 -0.86
N LEU A 574 -15.14 -22.52 -1.94
CA LEU A 574 -14.55 -22.87 -3.23
C LEU A 574 -13.65 -21.75 -3.76
N VAL A 575 -14.07 -20.48 -3.65
CA VAL A 575 -13.25 -19.33 -4.04
C VAL A 575 -11.97 -19.27 -3.22
N VAL A 576 -12.07 -19.26 -1.88
CA VAL A 576 -10.89 -19.17 -1.01
C VAL A 576 -9.96 -20.36 -1.22
N LEU A 577 -10.53 -21.56 -1.41
CA LEU A 577 -9.74 -22.75 -1.67
C LEU A 577 -9.04 -22.68 -3.03
N ALA A 578 -9.66 -22.10 -4.05
CA ALA A 578 -9.03 -21.92 -5.36
C ALA A 578 -7.77 -21.05 -5.28
N TYR A 579 -7.84 -19.93 -4.55
CA TYR A 579 -6.68 -19.05 -4.33
C TYR A 579 -5.62 -19.66 -3.41
N LEU A 580 -6.02 -20.36 -2.34
CA LEU A 580 -5.07 -21.05 -1.46
C LEU A 580 -4.36 -22.23 -2.14
N SER A 581 -4.98 -22.81 -3.16
CA SER A 581 -4.51 -24.00 -3.85
C SER A 581 -3.70 -23.68 -5.11
N ASP A 582 -3.48 -22.39 -5.42
CA ASP A 582 -2.87 -21.89 -6.65
C ASP A 582 -3.50 -22.51 -7.92
N LEU A 583 -4.84 -22.58 -7.97
CA LEU A 583 -5.54 -23.05 -9.16
C LEU A 583 -5.33 -22.07 -10.34
N PRO A 584 -5.45 -22.54 -11.60
CA PRO A 584 -5.38 -21.66 -12.76
C PRO A 584 -6.34 -20.47 -12.67
N ASP A 585 -5.89 -19.28 -13.09
CA ASP A 585 -6.66 -18.03 -13.01
C ASP A 585 -8.03 -18.13 -13.69
N SER A 586 -8.13 -18.91 -14.78
CA SER A 586 -9.39 -19.25 -15.48
C SER A 586 -10.44 -19.86 -14.54
N VAL A 587 -10.02 -20.80 -13.69
CA VAL A 587 -10.88 -21.47 -12.71
C VAL A 587 -11.22 -20.54 -11.56
N ALA A 588 -10.22 -19.85 -10.99
CA ALA A 588 -10.41 -18.92 -9.89
C ALA A 588 -11.39 -17.79 -10.27
N ASN A 589 -11.18 -17.16 -11.42
CA ASN A 589 -12.07 -16.13 -11.96
C ASN A 589 -13.49 -16.65 -12.19
N THR A 590 -13.64 -17.90 -12.67
CA THR A 590 -14.97 -18.52 -12.85
C THR A 590 -15.70 -18.72 -11.51
N LEU A 591 -14.98 -19.14 -10.48
CA LEU A 591 -15.52 -19.26 -9.13
C LEU A 591 -15.89 -17.89 -8.54
N ASP A 592 -15.11 -16.85 -8.83
CA ASP A 592 -15.44 -15.47 -8.48
C ASP A 592 -16.72 -15.00 -9.19
N TYR A 593 -16.86 -15.24 -10.49
CA TYR A 593 -18.11 -14.93 -11.21
C TYR A 593 -19.32 -15.66 -10.62
N LEU A 594 -19.16 -16.94 -10.24
CA LEU A 594 -20.21 -17.68 -9.55
C LEU A 594 -20.54 -17.08 -8.18
N HIS A 595 -19.54 -16.60 -7.44
CA HIS A 595 -19.73 -15.88 -6.18
C HIS A 595 -20.50 -14.56 -6.38
N MET A 596 -20.15 -13.79 -7.41
CA MET A 596 -20.82 -12.53 -7.76
C MET A 596 -22.27 -12.77 -8.20
N LEU A 597 -22.52 -13.80 -9.02
CA LEU A 597 -23.87 -14.21 -9.41
C LEU A 597 -24.71 -14.61 -8.20
N TYR A 598 -24.14 -15.41 -7.29
CA TYR A 598 -24.78 -15.79 -6.05
C TYR A 598 -25.08 -14.56 -5.17
N GLY A 599 -24.14 -13.63 -5.06
CA GLY A 599 -24.32 -12.35 -4.37
C GLY A 599 -25.55 -11.58 -4.88
N LEU A 600 -25.73 -11.51 -6.20
CA LEU A 600 -26.90 -10.88 -6.84
C LEU A 600 -28.21 -11.59 -6.46
N LEU A 601 -28.23 -12.93 -6.52
CA LEU A 601 -29.42 -13.73 -6.19
C LEU A 601 -29.82 -13.59 -4.71
N VAL A 602 -28.86 -13.34 -3.82
CA VAL A 602 -29.08 -13.22 -2.36
C VAL A 602 -29.57 -11.83 -1.95
N VAL A 603 -29.47 -10.82 -2.80
CA VAL A 603 -30.00 -9.47 -2.51
C VAL A 603 -31.48 -9.52 -2.14
N ALA A 604 -32.29 -10.28 -2.89
CA ALA A 604 -33.73 -10.39 -2.65
C ALA A 604 -34.10 -11.03 -1.28
N PRO A 605 -33.56 -12.22 -0.90
CA PRO A 605 -33.81 -12.77 0.44
C PRO A 605 -33.29 -11.86 1.55
N VAL A 606 -32.12 -11.23 1.39
CA VAL A 606 -31.58 -10.29 2.39
C VAL A 606 -32.50 -9.08 2.57
N LEU A 607 -33.04 -8.51 1.50
CA LEU A 607 -34.01 -7.41 1.58
C LEU A 607 -35.32 -7.82 2.28
N ARG A 608 -35.80 -9.05 2.04
CA ARG A 608 -36.99 -9.59 2.74
C ARG A 608 -36.74 -9.75 4.24
N ILE A 609 -35.60 -10.33 4.63
CA ILE A 609 -35.21 -10.49 6.04
C ILE A 609 -35.08 -9.13 6.71
N ARG A 610 -34.37 -8.20 6.06
CA ARG A 610 -34.23 -6.83 6.56
C ARG A 610 -35.60 -6.20 6.81
N ARG A 611 -36.51 -6.28 5.84
CA ARG A 611 -37.87 -5.73 5.98
C ARG A 611 -38.57 -6.30 7.20
N LEU A 612 -38.56 -7.60 7.40
CA LEU A 612 -39.19 -8.25 8.57
C LEU A 612 -38.55 -7.82 9.89
N VAL A 613 -37.22 -7.73 9.96
CA VAL A 613 -36.52 -7.29 11.18
C VAL A 613 -36.83 -5.82 11.49
N ILE A 614 -36.80 -4.95 10.48
CA ILE A 614 -37.11 -3.52 10.65
C ILE A 614 -38.58 -3.32 10.99
N ASP A 615 -39.51 -4.01 10.34
CA ASP A 615 -40.95 -3.87 10.63
C ASP A 615 -41.23 -4.29 12.09
N ARG A 616 -40.61 -5.39 12.56
CA ARG A 616 -40.70 -5.83 13.97
C ARG A 616 -40.14 -4.81 14.95
N LEU A 617 -38.95 -4.28 14.68
CA LEU A 617 -38.33 -3.28 15.56
C LEU A 617 -39.04 -1.93 15.51
N SER A 618 -39.73 -1.61 14.41
CA SER A 618 -40.46 -0.35 14.26
C SER A 618 -41.68 -0.27 15.17
N ALA A 619 -42.30 -1.41 15.51
CA ALA A 619 -43.41 -1.47 16.46
C ALA A 619 -42.99 -0.99 17.86
N ASP A 620 -41.77 -1.32 18.29
CA ASP A 620 -41.28 -0.99 19.64
C ASP A 620 -40.44 0.31 19.68
N TYR A 621 -39.81 0.69 18.56
CA TYR A 621 -38.80 1.75 18.52
C TYR A 621 -39.00 2.80 17.41
N GLY A 622 -40.09 2.75 16.65
CA GLY A 622 -40.33 3.52 15.43
C GLY A 622 -40.15 5.04 15.55
N GLU A 623 -40.52 5.63 16.67
CA GLU A 623 -40.43 7.09 16.90
C GLU A 623 -39.02 7.59 17.24
N ARG A 624 -38.07 6.67 17.50
CA ARG A 624 -36.73 7.07 17.94
C ARG A 624 -35.84 7.40 16.74
N PHE A 625 -35.19 8.56 16.75
CA PHE A 625 -34.26 8.99 15.69
C PHE A 625 -33.18 7.96 15.34
N TRP A 626 -32.59 7.28 16.33
CA TRP A 626 -31.56 6.25 16.07
C TRP A 626 -32.13 5.04 15.31
N PHE A 627 -33.42 4.75 15.45
CA PHE A 627 -34.08 3.66 14.73
C PHE A 627 -34.27 4.03 13.25
N VAL A 628 -34.57 5.30 12.95
CA VAL A 628 -34.57 5.83 11.59
C VAL A 628 -33.19 5.66 10.96
N ALA A 629 -32.12 6.01 11.68
CA ALA A 629 -30.75 5.79 11.21
C ALA A 629 -30.44 4.31 10.95
N LEU A 630 -30.82 3.40 11.87
CA LEU A 630 -30.66 1.95 11.70
C LEU A 630 -31.44 1.41 10.49
N ARG A 631 -32.64 1.93 10.25
CA ARG A 631 -33.46 1.57 9.09
C ARG A 631 -32.74 1.90 7.79
N TYR A 632 -32.18 3.09 7.64
CA TYR A 632 -31.44 3.42 6.42
C TYR A 632 -30.09 2.70 6.34
N SER A 633 -29.36 2.60 7.45
CA SER A 633 -28.05 1.97 7.44
C SER A 633 -28.10 0.46 7.19
N SER A 634 -29.18 -0.23 7.56
CA SER A 634 -29.36 -1.64 7.21
C SER A 634 -29.49 -1.90 5.70
N LEU A 635 -29.72 -0.88 4.87
CA LEU A 635 -29.67 -1.01 3.40
C LEU A 635 -28.24 -1.14 2.86
N LEU A 636 -27.22 -0.81 3.65
CA LEU A 636 -25.82 -0.89 3.21
C LEU A 636 -25.42 -2.33 2.87
N VAL A 637 -25.92 -3.32 3.60
CA VAL A 637 -25.62 -4.75 3.35
C VAL A 637 -26.16 -5.22 1.99
N PRO A 638 -27.47 -5.07 1.65
CA PRO A 638 -27.95 -5.47 0.32
C PRO A 638 -27.38 -4.58 -0.78
N LEU A 639 -27.11 -3.30 -0.52
CA LEU A 639 -26.49 -2.41 -1.51
C LEU A 639 -25.04 -2.81 -1.79
N SER A 640 -24.29 -3.26 -0.78
CA SER A 640 -22.92 -3.74 -0.92
C SER A 640 -22.84 -5.00 -1.76
N LEU A 641 -23.74 -5.95 -1.49
CA LEU A 641 -23.87 -7.17 -2.27
C LEU A 641 -24.25 -6.85 -3.72
N LEU A 642 -25.20 -5.93 -3.92
CA LEU A 642 -25.61 -5.51 -5.25
C LEU A 642 -24.45 -4.84 -6.01
N SER A 643 -23.74 -3.90 -5.39
CA SER A 643 -22.63 -3.19 -6.04
C SER A 643 -21.45 -4.11 -6.36
N ALA A 644 -21.09 -5.01 -5.45
CA ALA A 644 -20.02 -5.97 -5.68
C ALA A 644 -20.42 -6.94 -6.81
N ALA A 645 -21.63 -7.48 -6.74
CA ALA A 645 -22.13 -8.40 -7.76
C ALA A 645 -22.22 -7.75 -9.15
N THR A 646 -22.69 -6.50 -9.25
CA THR A 646 -22.77 -5.82 -10.55
C THR A 646 -21.39 -5.51 -11.12
N LEU A 647 -20.46 -4.97 -10.32
CA LEU A 647 -19.08 -4.72 -10.76
C LEU A 647 -18.38 -6.02 -11.18
N GLY A 648 -18.55 -7.08 -10.39
CA GLY A 648 -17.97 -8.38 -10.65
C GLY A 648 -18.51 -9.00 -11.93
N LEU A 649 -19.84 -9.04 -12.11
CA LEU A 649 -20.46 -9.57 -13.34
C LEU A 649 -20.16 -8.72 -14.58
N LEU A 650 -19.88 -7.42 -14.40
CA LEU A 650 -19.38 -6.57 -15.48
C LEU A 650 -17.92 -6.88 -15.84
N GLY A 651 -17.20 -7.75 -15.13
CA GLY A 651 -15.83 -8.15 -15.40
C GLY A 651 -14.77 -7.40 -14.59
N TYR A 652 -15.17 -6.49 -13.68
CA TYR A 652 -14.25 -5.77 -12.79
C TYR A 652 -14.11 -6.52 -11.46
N LEU A 653 -13.60 -7.76 -11.50
CA LEU A 653 -13.55 -8.67 -10.34
C LEU A 653 -12.76 -8.10 -9.16
N GLN A 654 -11.56 -7.55 -9.41
CA GLN A 654 -10.71 -7.00 -8.35
C GLN A 654 -11.35 -5.76 -7.70
N LEU A 655 -11.93 -4.87 -8.50
CA LEU A 655 -12.68 -3.72 -8.00
C LEU A 655 -13.91 -4.16 -7.18
N ALA A 656 -14.60 -5.21 -7.60
CA ALA A 656 -15.75 -5.75 -6.88
C ALA A 656 -15.35 -6.25 -5.48
N TRP A 657 -14.26 -7.02 -5.38
CA TRP A 657 -13.71 -7.49 -4.10
C TRP A 657 -13.22 -6.33 -3.22
N LEU A 658 -12.54 -5.33 -3.81
CA LEU A 658 -12.08 -4.14 -3.10
C LEU A 658 -13.27 -3.35 -2.49
N VAL A 659 -14.29 -3.08 -3.30
CA VAL A 659 -15.51 -2.37 -2.86
C VAL A 659 -16.24 -3.19 -1.80
N ALA A 660 -16.37 -4.50 -1.98
CA ALA A 660 -16.97 -5.39 -0.99
C ALA A 660 -16.20 -5.36 0.34
N GLY A 661 -14.86 -5.37 0.30
CA GLY A 661 -13.98 -5.31 1.46
C GLY A 661 -14.15 -4.01 2.25
N TYR A 662 -14.02 -2.85 1.59
CA TYR A 662 -14.21 -1.56 2.24
C TYR A 662 -15.60 -1.42 2.84
N LEU A 663 -16.64 -1.78 2.10
CA LEU A 663 -18.01 -1.66 2.59
C LEU A 663 -18.29 -2.63 3.76
N SER A 664 -17.65 -3.80 3.78
CA SER A 664 -17.72 -4.73 4.91
C SER A 664 -17.09 -4.15 6.17
N ILE A 665 -15.92 -3.53 6.06
CA ILE A 665 -15.26 -2.82 7.18
C ILE A 665 -16.16 -1.68 7.68
N PHE A 666 -16.74 -0.88 6.79
CA PHE A 666 -17.67 0.19 7.16
C PHE A 666 -18.87 -0.33 7.95
N ILE A 667 -19.51 -1.40 7.45
CA ILE A 667 -20.65 -2.04 8.11
C ILE A 667 -20.23 -2.60 9.48
N ALA A 668 -19.06 -3.22 9.59
CA ALA A 668 -18.54 -3.76 10.84
C ALA A 668 -18.29 -2.66 11.89
N VAL A 669 -17.61 -1.57 11.51
CA VAL A 669 -17.38 -0.41 12.38
C VAL A 669 -18.70 0.24 12.80
N LEU A 670 -19.65 0.36 11.88
CA LEU A 670 -20.98 0.91 12.16
C LEU A 670 -21.74 0.05 13.18
N ILE A 671 -21.78 -1.27 12.99
CA ILE A 671 -22.42 -2.19 13.93
C ILE A 671 -21.74 -2.10 15.30
N GLY A 672 -20.40 -2.11 15.34
CA GLY A 672 -19.62 -1.93 16.56
C GLY A 672 -19.96 -0.63 17.28
N TRP A 673 -20.02 0.49 16.57
CA TRP A 673 -20.40 1.78 17.11
C TRP A 673 -21.82 1.78 17.69
N ILE A 674 -22.80 1.21 16.99
CA ILE A 674 -24.20 1.11 17.47
C ILE A 674 -24.27 0.28 18.75
N VAL A 675 -23.55 -0.85 18.81
CA VAL A 675 -23.51 -1.73 19.99
C VAL A 675 -22.88 -1.00 21.18
N VAL A 676 -21.68 -0.44 21.03
CA VAL A 676 -20.96 0.25 22.12
C VAL A 676 -21.74 1.47 22.61
N ARG A 677 -22.34 2.25 21.69
CA ARG A 677 -23.20 3.39 22.05
C ARG A 677 -24.41 2.96 22.87
N SER A 678 -25.04 1.84 22.51
CA SER A 678 -26.19 1.31 23.24
C SER A 678 -25.78 0.88 24.65
N LEU A 679 -24.69 0.14 24.79
CA LEU A 679 -24.13 -0.25 26.08
C LEU A 679 -23.78 0.96 26.96
N LEU A 680 -23.16 2.00 26.38
CA LEU A 680 -22.83 3.24 27.09
C LEU A 680 -24.08 3.94 27.63
N LYS A 681 -25.15 4.02 26.83
CA LYS A 681 -26.41 4.65 27.26
C LYS A 681 -26.95 3.96 28.50
N ASP A 682 -26.91 2.65 28.53
CA ASP A 682 -27.52 1.91 29.62
C ASP A 682 -26.64 1.86 30.86
N ALA A 683 -25.31 1.82 30.69
CA ALA A 683 -24.36 2.06 31.78
C ALA A 683 -24.59 3.43 32.44
N VAL A 684 -24.91 4.44 31.63
CA VAL A 684 -25.27 5.78 32.13
C VAL A 684 -26.59 5.78 32.89
N VAL A 685 -27.61 5.04 32.44
CA VAL A 685 -28.87 4.91 33.19
C VAL A 685 -28.64 4.21 34.53
N ALA A 686 -27.85 3.14 34.55
CA ALA A 686 -27.48 2.44 35.78
C ALA A 686 -26.72 3.37 36.74
N LEU A 687 -25.75 4.15 36.24
CA LEU A 687 -24.98 5.10 37.03
C LEU A 687 -25.88 6.23 37.59
N LYS A 688 -26.85 6.71 36.81
CA LYS A 688 -27.84 7.70 37.27
C LYS A 688 -28.69 7.15 38.41
N ASN A 689 -29.20 5.92 38.28
CA ASN A 689 -30.01 5.28 39.32
C ASN A 689 -29.18 5.04 40.60
N PHE A 690 -27.94 4.61 40.46
CA PHE A 690 -27.01 4.45 41.58
C PHE A 690 -26.74 5.79 42.29
N ALA A 691 -26.47 6.85 41.54
CA ALA A 691 -26.23 8.17 42.11
C ALA A 691 -27.45 8.74 42.86
N VAL A 692 -28.66 8.52 42.37
CA VAL A 692 -29.90 8.95 43.06
C VAL A 692 -30.13 8.19 44.35
N THR A 693 -29.79 6.90 44.39
CA THR A 693 -30.04 6.03 45.55
C THR A 693 -28.98 6.18 46.66
N HIS A 694 -27.72 6.42 46.30
CA HIS A 694 -26.60 6.37 47.26
C HIS A 694 -25.96 7.73 47.56
N SER A 695 -26.33 8.82 46.87
CA SER A 695 -25.73 10.14 47.09
C SER A 695 -26.74 11.18 47.59
N GLY A 696 -26.33 12.03 48.53
CA GLY A 696 -27.13 13.18 49.00
C GLY A 696 -27.34 14.27 47.94
N TYR A 697 -26.65 14.19 46.80
CA TYR A 697 -26.70 15.16 45.69
C TYR A 697 -27.11 14.50 44.36
N GLY A 698 -28.08 13.58 44.38
CA GLY A 698 -28.48 12.79 43.20
C GLY A 698 -28.85 13.63 41.96
N LEU A 699 -29.48 14.80 42.14
CA LEU A 699 -29.80 15.73 41.06
C LEU A 699 -28.56 16.33 40.37
N LEU A 700 -27.51 16.63 41.13
CA LEU A 700 -26.25 17.12 40.60
C LEU A 700 -25.54 16.05 39.76
N TRP A 701 -25.41 14.84 40.33
CA TRP A 701 -24.75 13.75 39.62
C TRP A 701 -25.49 13.40 38.34
N THR A 702 -26.82 13.34 38.35
CA THR A 702 -27.60 12.93 37.18
C THR A 702 -27.63 14.00 36.08
N GLN A 703 -27.87 15.27 36.42
CA GLN A 703 -28.07 16.34 35.44
C GLN A 703 -26.77 17.05 35.05
N ASP A 704 -25.89 17.33 36.01
CA ASP A 704 -24.76 18.23 35.80
C ASP A 704 -23.44 17.48 35.61
N VAL A 705 -23.33 16.21 36.02
CA VAL A 705 -22.10 15.41 35.84
C VAL A 705 -22.27 14.31 34.80
N ILE A 706 -23.22 13.40 35.02
CA ILE A 706 -23.37 12.20 34.18
C ILE A 706 -23.93 12.55 32.80
N THR A 707 -24.89 13.48 32.69
CA THR A 707 -25.48 13.83 31.39
C THR A 707 -24.47 14.49 30.45
N PRO A 708 -23.67 15.48 30.88
CA PRO A 708 -22.65 16.05 30.01
C PRO A 708 -21.51 15.06 29.72
N LEU A 709 -21.10 14.24 30.71
CA LEU A 709 -20.13 13.15 30.50
C LEU A 709 -20.62 12.14 29.46
N HIS A 710 -21.91 11.77 29.48
CA HIS A 710 -22.51 10.90 28.46
C HIS A 710 -22.45 11.52 27.06
N ARG A 711 -22.68 12.83 26.93
CA ARG A 711 -22.54 13.53 25.64
C ARG A 711 -21.10 13.49 25.13
N ILE A 712 -20.12 13.76 26.01
CA ILE A 712 -18.69 13.69 25.68
C ILE A 712 -18.31 12.26 25.28
N ALA A 713 -18.72 11.26 26.07
CA ALA A 713 -18.44 9.86 25.77
C ALA A 713 -19.04 9.42 24.43
N ASN A 714 -20.26 9.85 24.07
CA ASN A 714 -20.82 9.60 22.75
C ASN A 714 -20.03 10.29 21.62
N LEU A 715 -19.55 11.52 21.84
CA LEU A 715 -18.71 12.23 20.88
C LEU A 715 -17.37 11.50 20.68
N LEU A 716 -16.72 11.09 21.78
CA LEU A 716 -15.48 10.33 21.75
C LEU A 716 -15.67 8.96 21.08
N LEU A 717 -16.79 8.28 21.31
CA LEU A 717 -17.13 7.04 20.61
C LEU A 717 -17.35 7.26 19.11
N PHE A 718 -18.00 8.36 18.72
CA PHE A 718 -18.18 8.70 17.31
C PHE A 718 -16.85 9.01 16.63
N ILE A 719 -16.00 9.83 17.26
CA ILE A 719 -14.63 10.11 16.77
C ILE A 719 -13.84 8.80 16.71
N GLY A 720 -13.87 7.98 17.76
CA GLY A 720 -13.19 6.69 17.81
C GLY A 720 -13.64 5.72 16.71
N ALA A 721 -14.92 5.72 16.35
CA ALA A 721 -15.43 4.94 15.23
C ALA A 721 -14.86 5.42 13.89
N TRP A 722 -14.78 6.74 13.66
CA TRP A 722 -14.10 7.30 12.49
C TRP A 722 -12.60 6.99 12.45
N VAL A 723 -11.91 7.08 13.59
CA VAL A 723 -10.50 6.70 13.69
C VAL A 723 -10.31 5.22 13.38
N ALA A 724 -11.17 4.34 13.91
CA ALA A 724 -11.13 2.92 13.62
C ALA A 724 -11.37 2.65 12.12
N LEU A 725 -12.32 3.35 11.51
CA LEU A 725 -12.60 3.25 10.07
C LEU A 725 -11.40 3.68 9.23
N PHE A 726 -10.81 4.85 9.51
CA PHE A 726 -9.65 5.36 8.77
C PHE A 726 -8.45 4.45 8.90
N ARG A 727 -8.18 3.94 10.11
CA ARG A 727 -7.11 2.95 10.33
C ARG A 727 -7.37 1.67 9.55
N ALA A 728 -8.60 1.15 9.58
CA ALA A 728 -8.95 -0.07 8.85
C ALA A 728 -8.89 0.11 7.32
N TYR A 729 -9.06 1.33 6.83
CA TYR A 729 -8.88 1.67 5.41
C TYR A 729 -7.43 1.97 5.01
N GLY A 730 -6.48 1.95 5.96
CA GLY A 730 -5.10 2.34 5.70
C GLY A 730 -4.91 3.86 5.47
N TRP A 731 -5.93 4.67 5.77
CA TRP A 731 -5.84 6.13 5.68
C TRP A 731 -5.10 6.67 6.91
N THR A 732 -3.76 6.65 6.84
CA THR A 732 -2.86 7.21 7.84
C THR A 732 -2.50 8.67 7.54
N ALA A 733 -1.84 9.37 8.47
CA ALA A 733 -1.45 10.77 8.28
C ALA A 733 -0.59 11.02 7.03
N GLU A 734 0.13 10.00 6.56
CA GLU A 734 1.00 10.03 5.39
C GLU A 734 0.27 9.66 4.09
N SER A 735 -0.96 9.15 4.17
CA SER A 735 -1.74 8.80 2.98
C SER A 735 -2.07 10.04 2.14
N ALA A 736 -1.97 9.91 0.82
CA ALA A 736 -2.22 11.00 -0.12
C ALA A 736 -3.60 11.65 0.07
N VAL A 737 -4.61 10.87 0.46
CA VAL A 737 -5.97 11.36 0.73
C VAL A 737 -5.98 12.32 1.92
N ILE A 738 -5.37 11.95 3.04
CA ILE A 738 -5.34 12.79 4.25
C ILE A 738 -4.47 14.02 4.03
N VAL A 739 -3.31 13.88 3.39
CA VAL A 739 -2.44 15.01 3.03
C VAL A 739 -3.18 16.00 2.13
N SER A 740 -3.94 15.51 1.14
CA SER A 740 -4.75 16.34 0.25
C SER A 740 -5.85 17.08 1.01
N ILE A 741 -6.61 16.40 1.89
CA ILE A 741 -7.64 17.02 2.73
C ILE A 741 -7.02 18.07 3.66
N GLY A 742 -5.89 17.76 4.30
CA GLY A 742 -5.18 18.67 5.18
C GLY A 742 -4.71 19.93 4.44
N SER A 743 -4.12 19.75 3.26
CA SER A 743 -3.69 20.86 2.40
C SER A 743 -4.86 21.73 1.97
N PHE A 744 -6.02 21.14 1.69
CA PHE A 744 -7.25 21.86 1.32
C PHE A 744 -7.82 22.66 2.50
N LEU A 745 -7.89 22.07 3.70
CA LEU A 745 -8.37 22.73 4.91
C LEU A 745 -7.45 23.85 5.40
N GLY A 746 -6.14 23.73 5.12
CA GLY A 746 -5.11 24.70 5.45
C GLY A 746 -5.02 25.89 4.50
N ARG A 747 -5.73 25.90 3.36
CA ARG A 747 -5.67 27.02 2.41
C ARG A 747 -6.27 28.30 3.03
N PRO A 748 -5.61 29.45 2.91
CA PRO A 748 -6.18 30.72 3.36
C PRO A 748 -7.36 31.11 2.47
N LEU A 749 -8.52 31.37 3.08
CA LEU A 749 -9.72 31.87 2.38
C LEU A 749 -9.63 33.39 2.18
N PHE A 750 -9.25 34.11 3.24
CA PHE A 750 -9.06 35.55 3.27
C PHE A 750 -8.16 35.94 4.45
N THR A 751 -7.62 37.15 4.42
CA THR A 751 -6.81 37.72 5.51
C THR A 751 -7.61 38.78 6.26
N LEU A 752 -7.49 38.79 7.60
CA LEU A 752 -7.98 39.87 8.46
C LEU A 752 -6.79 40.46 9.21
N GLY A 753 -6.31 41.63 8.78
CA GLY A 753 -5.08 42.21 9.30
C GLY A 753 -3.88 41.30 9.02
N ALA A 754 -3.20 40.83 10.08
CA ALA A 754 -2.09 39.88 10.00
C ALA A 754 -2.50 38.40 10.13
N ALA A 755 -3.80 38.12 10.34
CA ALA A 755 -4.29 36.77 10.54
C ALA A 755 -4.84 36.15 9.26
N GLU A 756 -4.28 35.01 8.85
CA GLU A 756 -4.82 34.18 7.77
C GLU A 756 -6.01 33.35 8.29
N ILE A 757 -7.17 33.49 7.67
CA ILE A 757 -8.36 32.72 8.03
C ILE A 757 -8.48 31.53 7.09
N THR A 758 -8.29 30.34 7.63
CA THR A 758 -8.40 29.06 6.92
C THR A 758 -9.70 28.34 7.29
N ILE A 759 -10.14 27.37 6.47
CA ILE A 759 -11.32 26.54 6.78
C ILE A 759 -11.11 25.82 8.13
N TRP A 760 -9.89 25.33 8.38
CA TRP A 760 -9.52 24.73 9.66
C TRP A 760 -9.70 25.69 10.84
N ARG A 761 -9.20 26.94 10.73
CA ARG A 761 -9.34 27.95 11.80
C ARG A 761 -10.79 28.31 12.07
N ILE A 762 -11.63 28.41 11.04
CA ILE A 762 -13.08 28.64 11.20
C ILE A 762 -13.71 27.48 11.97
N PHE A 763 -13.42 26.23 11.56
CA PHE A 763 -13.95 25.04 12.23
C PHE A 763 -13.53 24.96 13.71
N VAL A 764 -12.24 25.20 14.01
CA VAL A 764 -11.72 25.24 15.37
C VAL A 764 -12.38 26.37 16.16
N THR A 765 -12.54 27.56 15.58
CA THR A 765 -13.20 28.71 16.23
C THR A 765 -14.65 28.41 16.62
N ILE A 766 -15.44 27.85 15.69
CA ILE A 766 -16.84 27.47 15.94
C ILE A 766 -16.91 26.39 17.02
N THR A 767 -16.01 25.41 16.98
CA THR A 767 -15.94 24.32 17.96
C THR A 767 -15.57 24.85 19.35
N THR A 768 -14.57 25.72 19.44
CA THR A 768 -14.18 26.37 20.69
C THR A 768 -15.31 27.22 21.25
N LEU A 769 -16.02 27.99 20.41
CA LEU A 769 -17.18 28.77 20.83
C LEU A 769 -18.28 27.87 21.44
N ALA A 770 -18.60 26.76 20.78
CA ALA A 770 -19.56 25.79 21.30
C ALA A 770 -19.12 25.22 22.67
N ILE A 771 -17.83 24.90 22.83
CA ILE A 771 -17.26 24.41 24.09
C ILE A 771 -17.33 25.48 25.18
N VAL A 772 -17.01 26.74 24.88
CA VAL A 772 -17.05 27.85 25.84
C VAL A 772 -18.47 28.10 26.33
N ILE A 773 -19.47 28.11 25.43
CA ILE A 773 -20.88 28.28 25.82
C ILE A 773 -21.32 27.12 26.72
N TRP A 774 -20.96 25.88 26.35
CA TRP A 774 -21.28 24.70 27.14
C TRP A 774 -20.59 24.71 28.52
N LEU A 775 -19.30 25.04 28.59
CA LEU A 775 -18.54 25.18 29.84
C LEU A 775 -19.10 26.31 30.73
N GLY A 776 -19.49 27.44 30.15
CA GLY A 776 -20.13 28.53 30.87
C GLY A 776 -21.41 28.08 31.56
N GLN A 777 -22.31 27.42 30.82
CA GLN A 777 -23.56 26.87 31.37
C GLN A 777 -23.30 25.78 32.43
N TRP A 778 -22.33 24.90 32.18
CA TRP A 778 -21.94 23.82 33.08
C TRP A 778 -21.33 24.35 34.39
N SER A 779 -20.44 25.35 34.30
CA SER A 779 -19.81 25.99 35.44
C SER A 779 -20.83 26.66 36.37
N ARG A 780 -21.85 27.32 35.81
CA ARG A 780 -22.96 27.90 36.57
C ARG A 780 -23.74 26.83 37.34
N ALA A 781 -24.10 25.75 36.67
CA ALA A 781 -24.89 24.68 37.26
C ALA A 781 -24.16 24.02 38.44
N ILE A 782 -22.86 23.72 38.27
CA ILE A 782 -22.01 23.17 39.34
C ILE A 782 -21.82 24.19 40.46
N SER A 783 -21.53 25.44 40.13
CA SER A 783 -21.32 26.49 41.14
C SER A 783 -22.57 26.64 42.00
N TYR A 784 -23.74 26.71 41.36
CA TYR A 784 -25.02 26.82 42.06
C TYR A 784 -25.32 25.60 42.90
N ARG A 785 -25.17 24.37 42.39
CA ARG A 785 -25.65 23.14 43.05
C ARG A 785 -24.66 22.52 44.05
N TRP A 786 -23.37 22.77 43.91
CA TRP A 786 -22.31 22.19 44.76
C TRP A 786 -21.51 23.23 45.53
N ILE A 787 -20.74 24.06 44.83
CA ILE A 787 -19.74 24.96 45.45
C ILE A 787 -20.42 25.95 46.39
N LEU A 788 -21.56 26.51 45.97
CA LEU A 788 -22.30 27.53 46.70
C LEU A 788 -23.51 26.95 47.46
N SER A 789 -23.54 25.62 47.66
CA SER A 789 -24.64 24.95 48.33
C SER A 789 -24.77 25.31 49.82
N SER A 790 -23.66 25.74 50.44
CA SER A 790 -23.59 26.17 51.84
C SER A 790 -24.13 27.60 52.08
N LEU A 791 -24.34 28.39 51.02
CA LEU A 791 -24.89 29.74 51.14
C LEU A 791 -26.41 29.68 51.31
N SER A 792 -26.91 30.24 52.43
CA SER A 792 -28.34 30.29 52.76
C SER A 792 -29.12 31.33 51.95
N ASP A 793 -28.47 32.43 51.55
CA ASP A 793 -29.08 33.47 50.71
C ASP A 793 -29.13 33.02 49.23
N LEU A 794 -30.34 32.78 48.75
CA LEU A 794 -30.63 32.36 47.38
C LEU A 794 -30.24 33.42 46.34
N GLY A 795 -30.36 34.70 46.67
CA GLY A 795 -30.00 35.82 45.79
C GLY A 795 -28.48 35.93 45.60
N VAL A 796 -27.71 35.81 46.70
CA VAL A 796 -26.25 35.79 46.66
C VAL A 796 -25.75 34.54 45.91
N ARG A 797 -26.32 33.37 46.20
CA ARG A 797 -25.99 32.11 45.53
C ARG A 797 -26.23 32.17 44.02
N HIS A 798 -27.37 32.71 43.59
CA HIS A 798 -27.68 32.89 42.17
C HIS A 798 -26.71 33.86 41.50
N SER A 799 -26.49 35.03 42.10
CA SER A 799 -25.62 36.07 41.54
C SER A 799 -24.18 35.60 41.37
N LEU A 800 -23.64 34.91 42.37
CA LEU A 800 -22.28 34.37 42.32
C LEU A 800 -22.14 33.23 41.30
N SER A 801 -23.19 32.42 41.08
CA SER A 801 -23.20 31.39 40.02
C SER A 801 -23.25 31.99 38.60
N VAL A 802 -23.90 33.14 38.42
CA VAL A 802 -23.88 33.88 37.14
C VAL A 802 -22.51 34.51 36.92
N PHE A 803 -21.90 35.02 38.00
CA PHE A 803 -20.55 35.58 37.94
C PHE A 803 -19.51 34.54 37.49
N THR A 804 -19.59 33.29 37.99
CA THR A 804 -18.69 32.21 37.52
C THR A 804 -18.88 31.92 36.03
N GLN A 805 -20.14 31.91 35.53
CA GLN A 805 -20.43 31.77 34.10
C GLN A 805 -19.76 32.87 33.27
N TYR A 806 -19.93 34.14 33.65
CA TYR A 806 -19.36 35.26 32.91
C TYR A 806 -17.83 35.23 32.93
N THR A 807 -17.23 34.81 34.03
CA THR A 807 -15.78 34.63 34.13
C THR A 807 -15.29 33.58 33.12
N VAL A 808 -15.95 32.41 33.06
CA VAL A 808 -15.61 31.34 32.10
C VAL A 808 -15.80 31.80 30.65
N VAL A 809 -16.91 32.47 30.35
CA VAL A 809 -17.19 32.99 29.00
C VAL A 809 -16.17 34.06 28.60
N LEU A 810 -15.80 34.97 29.50
CA LEU A 810 -14.79 36.00 29.25
C LEU A 810 -13.44 35.37 28.87
N ILE A 811 -12.96 34.41 29.66
CA ILE A 811 -11.72 33.67 29.36
C ILE A 811 -11.84 32.95 28.01
N GLY A 812 -12.98 32.31 27.75
CA GLY A 812 -13.24 31.61 26.50
C GLY A 812 -13.21 32.52 25.26
N VAL A 813 -13.79 33.73 25.36
CA VAL A 813 -13.73 34.74 24.29
C VAL A 813 -12.29 35.15 24.00
N LEU A 814 -11.47 35.37 25.03
CA LEU A 814 -10.05 35.70 24.85
C LEU A 814 -9.29 34.58 24.12
N ILE A 815 -9.57 33.31 24.44
CA ILE A 815 -8.99 32.14 23.75
C ILE A 815 -9.42 32.13 22.28
N ILE A 816 -10.71 32.37 21.99
CA ILE A 816 -11.24 32.41 20.63
C ILE A 816 -10.58 33.52 19.80
N LEU A 817 -10.44 34.73 20.35
CA LEU A 817 -9.77 35.84 19.68
C LEU A 817 -8.31 35.49 19.32
N ARG A 818 -7.60 34.77 20.20
CA ARG A 818 -6.25 34.27 19.93
C ARG A 818 -6.22 33.21 18.82
N ILE A 819 -7.19 32.28 18.79
CA ILE A 819 -7.30 31.26 17.73
C ILE A 819 -7.55 31.90 16.36
N VAL A 820 -8.38 32.94 16.31
CA VAL A 820 -8.63 33.72 15.10
C VAL A 820 -7.38 34.49 14.66
N GLY A 821 -6.44 34.76 15.58
CA GLY A 821 -5.20 35.47 15.30
C GLY A 821 -5.27 36.97 15.59
N ILE A 822 -6.24 37.42 16.40
CA ILE A 822 -6.37 38.81 16.83
C ILE A 822 -5.40 39.07 17.99
N ASP A 823 -4.65 40.16 17.89
CA ASP A 823 -3.74 40.60 18.95
C ASP A 823 -4.53 41.06 20.19
N LEU A 824 -4.27 40.42 21.33
CA LEU A 824 -4.92 40.69 22.61
C LEU A 824 -4.34 41.92 23.32
N THR A 825 -3.21 42.45 22.86
CA THR A 825 -2.49 43.56 23.52
C THR A 825 -3.37 44.81 23.66
N THR A 826 -4.06 45.21 22.59
CA THR A 826 -4.98 46.36 22.61
C THR A 826 -6.16 46.13 23.56
N LEU A 827 -6.66 44.90 23.63
CA LEU A 827 -7.76 44.54 24.52
C LEU A 827 -7.32 44.52 25.99
N ALA A 828 -6.07 44.14 26.28
CA ALA A 828 -5.49 44.19 27.62
C ALA A 828 -5.39 45.62 28.15
N VAL A 829 -5.04 46.59 27.29
CA VAL A 829 -5.04 48.02 27.65
C VAL A 829 -6.45 48.48 28.02
N PHE A 830 -7.44 48.14 27.21
CA PHE A 830 -8.85 48.47 27.49
C PHE A 830 -9.35 47.81 28.77
N ALA A 831 -9.01 46.53 28.98
CA ALA A 831 -9.36 45.80 30.21
C ALA A 831 -8.72 46.43 31.45
N GLY A 832 -7.48 46.95 31.34
CA GLY A 832 -6.82 47.72 32.40
C GLY A 832 -7.60 48.97 32.76
N ALA A 833 -8.05 49.75 31.76
CA ALA A 833 -8.86 50.94 31.99
C ALA A 833 -10.22 50.62 32.66
N VAL A 834 -10.91 49.58 32.19
CA VAL A 834 -12.16 49.08 32.81
C VAL A 834 -11.91 48.60 34.25
N GLY A 835 -10.81 47.89 34.49
CA GLY A 835 -10.42 47.41 35.82
C GLY A 835 -10.19 48.55 36.81
N VAL A 836 -9.51 49.62 36.39
CA VAL A 836 -9.36 50.85 37.19
C VAL A 836 -10.72 51.47 37.48
N GLY A 837 -11.60 51.59 36.47
CA GLY A 837 -12.96 52.12 36.66
C GLY A 837 -13.80 51.32 37.66
N ILE A 838 -13.74 49.99 37.59
CA ILE A 838 -14.41 49.09 38.56
C ILE A 838 -13.78 49.25 39.95
N GLY A 839 -12.46 49.35 40.05
CA GLY A 839 -11.75 49.56 41.32
C GLY A 839 -12.16 50.85 42.02
N LEU A 840 -12.29 51.95 41.26
CA LEU A 840 -12.80 53.22 41.78
C LEU A 840 -14.26 53.10 42.24
N GLY A 841 -15.11 52.39 41.49
CA GLY A 841 -16.52 52.15 41.87
C GLY A 841 -16.68 51.28 43.12
N MET A 842 -15.75 50.36 43.38
CA MET A 842 -15.74 49.49 44.57
C MET A 842 -14.86 50.03 45.71
N GLN A 843 -14.29 51.22 45.59
CA GLN A 843 -13.34 51.78 46.55
C GLN A 843 -13.90 51.81 47.98
N ASN A 844 -15.15 52.26 48.15
CA ASN A 844 -15.80 52.31 49.47
C ASN A 844 -15.97 50.91 50.08
N LEU A 845 -16.29 49.90 49.26
CA LEU A 845 -16.44 48.52 49.73
C LEU A 845 -15.09 47.95 50.18
N ALA A 846 -14.02 48.22 49.43
CA ALA A 846 -12.66 47.83 49.80
C ALA A 846 -12.19 48.53 51.07
N ASN A 847 -12.42 49.84 51.20
CA ASN A 847 -12.08 50.61 52.40
C ASN A 847 -12.79 50.07 53.65
N ASN A 848 -14.10 49.80 53.55
CA ASN A 848 -14.88 49.24 54.66
C ASN A 848 -14.42 47.83 55.02
N PHE A 849 -14.06 47.01 54.02
CA PHE A 849 -13.54 45.66 54.24
C PHE A 849 -12.17 45.65 54.92
N VAL A 850 -11.22 46.46 54.43
CA VAL A 850 -9.88 46.58 55.02
C VAL A 850 -9.98 47.14 56.44
N SER A 851 -10.82 48.16 56.66
CA SER A 851 -11.06 48.72 58.00
C SER A 851 -11.65 47.66 58.94
N GLY A 852 -12.67 46.90 58.50
CA GLY A 852 -13.25 45.82 59.30
C GLY A 852 -12.27 44.70 59.60
N LEU A 853 -11.45 44.29 58.64
CA LEU A 853 -10.41 43.28 58.83
C LEU A 853 -9.32 43.77 59.81
N LEU A 854 -8.89 45.02 59.68
CA LEU A 854 -7.91 45.63 60.57
C LEU A 854 -8.45 45.73 62.00
N LEU A 855 -9.73 46.10 62.17
CA LEU A 855 -10.39 46.06 63.47
C LEU A 855 -10.44 44.64 64.07
N LEU A 856 -10.65 43.59 63.26
CA LEU A 856 -10.65 42.20 63.74
C LEU A 856 -9.24 41.69 64.11
N ILE A 857 -8.21 42.12 63.40
CA ILE A 857 -6.82 41.71 63.61
C ILE A 857 -6.20 42.47 64.79
N GLU A 858 -6.28 43.80 64.77
CA GLU A 858 -5.68 44.67 65.78
C GLU A 858 -6.52 44.74 67.05
N ARG A 859 -7.82 44.41 66.96
CA ARG A 859 -8.80 44.44 68.07
C ARG A 859 -8.75 45.71 68.93
N PRO A 860 -8.78 46.93 68.34
CA PRO A 860 -8.78 48.17 69.13
C PRO A 860 -10.09 48.39 69.90
N LEU A 861 -11.14 47.64 69.57
CA LEU A 861 -12.45 47.64 70.22
C LEU A 861 -13.05 46.23 70.17
N SER A 862 -13.75 45.83 71.23
CA SER A 862 -14.31 44.49 71.45
C SER A 862 -15.84 44.52 71.56
N SER A 863 -16.48 43.37 71.33
CA SER A 863 -17.92 43.22 71.59
C SER A 863 -18.21 43.44 73.08
N GLY A 864 -19.14 44.35 73.38
CA GLY A 864 -19.46 44.82 74.73
C GLY A 864 -18.85 46.18 75.10
N ASP A 865 -17.93 46.72 74.30
CA ASP A 865 -17.36 48.04 74.56
C ASP A 865 -18.38 49.15 74.26
N ILE A 866 -18.49 50.13 75.15
CA ILE A 866 -19.25 51.37 74.89
C ILE A 866 -18.32 52.31 74.15
N VAL A 867 -18.68 52.62 72.90
CA VAL A 867 -17.88 53.46 72.02
C VAL A 867 -18.71 54.61 71.49
N GLN A 868 -18.04 55.72 71.19
CA GLN A 868 -18.64 56.85 70.49
C GLN A 868 -18.05 56.94 69.08
N VAL A 869 -18.88 56.74 68.06
CA VAL A 869 -18.47 56.83 66.64
C VAL A 869 -19.21 58.01 66.03
N GLY A 870 -18.48 59.11 65.80
CA GLY A 870 -19.08 60.40 65.43
C GLY A 870 -19.98 60.92 66.56
N ASP A 871 -21.25 61.17 66.25
CA ASP A 871 -22.25 61.68 67.21
C ASP A 871 -23.06 60.57 67.90
N HIS A 872 -22.76 59.29 67.63
CA HIS A 872 -23.51 58.17 68.16
C HIS A 872 -22.75 57.47 69.29
N LEU A 873 -23.34 57.44 70.49
CA LEU A 873 -22.88 56.66 71.63
C LEU A 873 -23.67 55.35 71.72
N GLY A 874 -23.00 54.21 71.76
CA GLY A 874 -23.65 52.91 71.84
C GLY A 874 -22.69 51.78 72.21
N GLU A 875 -23.25 50.61 72.47
CA GLU A 875 -22.50 49.39 72.78
C GLU A 875 -22.24 48.56 71.51
N VAL A 876 -21.01 48.09 71.35
CA VAL A 876 -20.63 47.23 70.21
C VAL A 876 -21.24 45.84 70.39
N THR A 877 -22.28 45.53 69.61
CA THR A 877 -22.92 44.20 69.66
C THR A 877 -22.14 43.14 68.91
N SER A 878 -21.71 43.42 67.67
CA SER A 878 -20.86 42.53 66.89
C SER A 878 -20.03 43.32 65.89
N ILE A 879 -18.90 42.76 65.47
CA ILE A 879 -18.01 43.33 64.46
C ILE A 879 -17.94 42.34 63.30
N GLY A 880 -18.52 42.72 62.17
CA GLY A 880 -18.42 41.99 60.91
C GLY A 880 -17.31 42.53 60.02
N MET A 881 -16.97 41.80 58.95
CA MET A 881 -15.93 42.22 58.00
C MET A 881 -16.25 43.52 57.24
N ARG A 882 -17.47 44.05 57.31
CA ARG A 882 -17.88 45.29 56.60
C ARG A 882 -18.80 46.22 57.41
N SER A 883 -19.11 45.86 58.65
CA SER A 883 -20.17 46.49 59.46
C SER A 883 -19.98 46.18 60.93
#